data_AF-S9RG71-F1
#
_entry.id   AF-S9RG71-F1
#
_cell.length_a   1.000
_cell.length_b   1.000
_cell.length_c   1.000
_cell.angle_alpha   90.00
_cell.angle_beta   90.00
_cell.angle_gamma   90.00
#
_symmetry.space_group_name_H-M   'P 1'
#
loop_
_entity.id
_entity.type
_entity.pdbx_description
1 polymer ?
#
loop_
_entity_poly.entity_id
_entity_poly.type
_entity_poly.pdbx_seq_one_letter_code
_entity_poly.pdbx_strand_id
1 'polypeptide(L)'
;MLGRLKDQFNMTLAQGQEEAKNRRRQLQEMHNQNSGSKESSLGKDDSEELALLQIELAELRETIDRFQTALQEKTPLSSITDIDGFLEYLDNLEQRYEISIREVKRLSNELQEADALFKASKKEFEEKFKELEEKFSSEVARLSSENQIRSDDRTISNIEEYISLVPSTPTVESKTESLCPEITTTSNKSSSKKKKRKNKKNQAEKHVGQNIEPTQEGSSILEPSTENTSEKVKENVQKKLSAFETSLQLSYNSTPSAALPTMTESEKTFLHLPYVPFEEALELKLEPFRRELETAEQNLKKESANFDKQDQIHKDNILKLNLSIDSLQKKLEESHQNLVWAETSCESLREEKQTLTERLANSEDGKIKLNESFSRVQRSLDLSQENLRRTSEELEKANGTIEKMDREVDMLKREIEKNKTRTGELNKKLVFATEQSNEFSRQVYETKEAIQTKQQEFEEVYKLLMDQTKDCQKLRSLVDQLEIDRIDSQKAAEVRLHELHEHYNTVLHEKDSALSELEKEKQIAFSELEHLKSKDEELTRQNQELLNGVQSVQTDKVDSNNHENEETLKTLEAEKKSLAIALDESTARYEHLQKSFKVVFGQHRRKQSQGSLSDRNSGASFSRTSVDQQNHNSMIDKEYTRNILFQFLEQRERRADIVNLLSILLELSTEQKEQLLSIKY
;
A
#
# COMPACT_ATOMS: atom_id res chain seq x y z
N MET A 1 30.86 -40.89 -29.74
CA MET A 1 29.76 -40.19 -29.03
C MET A 1 29.59 -38.75 -29.50
N LEU A 2 30.65 -37.93 -29.58
CA LEU A 2 30.55 -36.53 -30.04
C LEU A 2 29.86 -36.34 -31.42
N GLY A 3 30.10 -37.23 -32.39
CA GLY A 3 29.44 -37.16 -33.70
C GLY A 3 27.91 -37.26 -33.63
N ARG A 4 27.38 -38.18 -32.81
CA ARG A 4 25.92 -38.34 -32.63
C ARG A 4 25.29 -37.14 -31.92
N LEU A 5 26.01 -36.51 -30.99
CA LEU A 5 25.55 -35.30 -30.30
C LEU A 5 25.51 -34.10 -31.26
N LYS A 6 26.50 -33.97 -32.13
CA LYS A 6 26.53 -32.96 -33.20
C LYS A 6 25.35 -33.15 -34.18
N ASP A 7 25.07 -34.40 -34.56
CA ASP A 7 23.94 -34.71 -35.45
C ASP A 7 22.59 -34.43 -34.79
N GLN A 8 22.42 -34.77 -33.50
CA GLN A 8 21.23 -34.40 -32.73
C GLN A 8 21.06 -32.89 -32.62
N PHE A 9 22.13 -32.15 -32.33
CA PHE A 9 22.09 -30.69 -32.24
C PHE A 9 21.69 -30.06 -33.58
N ASN A 10 22.28 -30.53 -34.69
CA ASN A 10 21.94 -30.06 -36.03
C ASN A 10 20.48 -30.38 -36.40
N MET A 11 19.97 -31.54 -35.99
CA MET A 11 18.56 -31.93 -36.19
C MET A 11 17.61 -31.00 -35.43
N THR A 12 17.89 -30.73 -34.15
CA THR A 12 17.09 -29.80 -33.34
C THR A 12 17.12 -28.38 -33.89
N LEU A 13 18.30 -27.92 -34.36
CA LEU A 13 18.44 -26.61 -34.97
C LEU A 13 17.63 -26.50 -36.28
N ALA A 14 17.69 -27.54 -37.13
CA ALA A 14 16.92 -27.60 -38.37
C ALA A 14 15.40 -27.60 -38.09
N GLN A 15 14.96 -28.35 -37.09
CA GLN A 15 13.55 -28.40 -36.68
C GLN A 15 13.08 -27.04 -36.15
N GLY A 16 13.88 -26.34 -35.35
CA GLY A 16 13.57 -25.00 -34.87
C GLY A 16 13.47 -23.97 -36.00
N GLN A 17 14.33 -24.09 -37.03
CA GLN A 17 14.25 -23.22 -38.22
C GLN A 17 13.00 -23.49 -39.07
N GLU A 18 12.61 -24.76 -39.22
CA GLU A 18 11.40 -25.15 -39.94
C GLU A 18 10.14 -24.65 -39.21
N GLU A 19 10.09 -24.77 -37.87
CA GLU A 19 8.98 -24.27 -37.06
C GLU A 19 8.87 -22.74 -37.14
N ALA A 20 10.00 -22.02 -37.09
CA ALA A 20 10.02 -20.56 -37.25
C ALA A 20 9.52 -20.13 -38.64
N LYS A 21 9.88 -20.86 -39.71
CA LYS A 21 9.34 -20.64 -41.06
C LYS A 21 7.83 -20.88 -41.12
N ASN A 22 7.33 -21.93 -40.48
CA ASN A 22 5.89 -22.22 -40.44
C ASN A 22 5.10 -21.15 -39.66
N ARG A 23 5.61 -20.67 -38.52
CA ARG A 23 4.99 -19.53 -37.80
C ARG A 23 4.96 -18.27 -38.65
N ARG A 24 6.03 -17.99 -39.41
CA ARG A 24 6.07 -16.85 -40.33
C ARG A 24 5.03 -16.98 -41.45
N ARG A 25 4.83 -18.18 -42.02
CA ARG A 25 3.76 -18.43 -43.01
C ARG A 25 2.37 -18.23 -42.40
N GLN A 26 2.12 -18.74 -41.18
CA GLN A 26 0.84 -18.52 -40.49
C GLN A 26 0.55 -17.04 -40.24
N LEU A 27 1.53 -16.27 -39.79
CA LEU A 27 1.35 -14.82 -39.60
C LEU A 27 1.07 -14.09 -40.92
N GLN A 28 1.72 -14.52 -42.01
CA GLN A 28 1.50 -13.95 -43.33
C GLN A 28 0.12 -14.33 -43.90
N GLU A 29 -0.37 -15.54 -43.65
CA GLU A 29 -1.72 -15.98 -43.98
C GLU A 29 -2.78 -15.21 -43.18
N MET A 30 -2.57 -14.99 -41.88
CA MET A 30 -3.48 -14.15 -41.08
C MET A 30 -3.53 -12.70 -41.59
N HIS A 31 -2.38 -12.15 -41.99
CA HIS A 31 -2.33 -10.79 -42.54
C HIS A 31 -3.06 -10.69 -43.90
N ASN A 32 -2.98 -11.74 -44.74
CA ASN A 32 -3.68 -11.80 -46.02
C ASN A 32 -5.19 -12.06 -45.86
N GLN A 33 -5.62 -12.77 -44.81
CA GLN A 33 -7.04 -12.96 -44.52
C GLN A 33 -7.70 -11.70 -43.96
N ASN A 34 -6.96 -10.87 -43.22
CA ASN A 34 -7.48 -9.61 -42.68
C ASN A 34 -7.43 -8.43 -43.66
N SER A 35 -6.60 -8.45 -44.70
CA SER A 35 -6.53 -7.36 -45.70
C SER A 35 -7.67 -7.37 -46.73
N GLY A 36 -8.52 -8.41 -46.75
CA GLY A 36 -9.55 -8.60 -47.79
C GLY A 36 -10.95 -8.04 -47.51
N SER A 37 -11.25 -7.43 -46.35
CA SER A 37 -12.66 -7.06 -46.04
C SER A 37 -12.94 -5.66 -45.47
N LYS A 38 -11.99 -4.73 -45.42
CA LYS A 38 -12.25 -3.38 -44.89
C LYS A 38 -11.58 -2.26 -45.68
N GLU A 39 -11.86 -2.18 -46.97
CA GLU A 39 -11.75 -0.92 -47.71
C GLU A 39 -13.08 -0.16 -47.66
N SER A 40 -13.37 0.47 -46.52
CA SER A 40 -14.14 1.72 -46.48
C SER A 40 -14.22 2.21 -45.03
N SER A 41 -13.74 3.43 -44.80
CA SER A 41 -13.90 4.25 -43.59
C SER A 41 -12.95 4.02 -42.40
N LEU A 42 -11.64 3.97 -42.63
CA LEU A 42 -10.66 4.18 -41.55
C LEU A 42 -10.24 5.65 -41.51
N GLY A 43 -10.60 6.30 -40.39
CA GLY A 43 -10.30 7.70 -40.09
C GLY A 43 -8.82 7.92 -39.82
N LYS A 44 -8.42 9.19 -39.86
CA LYS A 44 -7.02 9.65 -39.71
C LYS A 44 -6.33 9.21 -38.40
N ASP A 45 -7.08 8.78 -37.39
CA ASP A 45 -6.54 8.41 -36.08
C ASP A 45 -5.75 7.08 -36.12
N ASP A 46 -6.16 6.12 -36.97
CA ASP A 46 -5.47 4.83 -37.09
C ASP A 46 -4.09 4.96 -37.79
N SER A 47 -3.88 6.06 -38.52
CA SER A 47 -2.58 6.36 -39.13
C SER A 47 -1.54 6.83 -38.12
N GLU A 48 -1.95 7.51 -37.05
CA GLU A 48 -1.04 7.93 -35.98
C GLU A 48 -0.66 6.75 -35.09
N GLU A 49 -1.62 5.86 -34.80
CA GLU A 49 -1.35 4.63 -34.04
C GLU A 49 -0.40 3.69 -34.79
N LEU A 50 -0.54 3.58 -36.11
CA LEU A 50 0.36 2.78 -36.95
C LEU A 50 1.78 3.39 -37.02
N ALA A 51 1.89 4.71 -36.99
CA ALA A 51 3.19 5.40 -36.95
C ALA A 51 3.89 5.21 -35.59
N LEU A 52 3.14 5.26 -34.48
CA LEU A 52 3.67 4.97 -33.14
C LEU A 52 4.16 3.54 -33.02
N LEU A 53 3.40 2.57 -33.55
CA LEU A 53 3.80 1.16 -33.58
C LEU A 53 5.07 0.92 -34.42
N GLN A 54 5.27 1.67 -35.51
CA GLN A 54 6.50 1.58 -36.30
C GLN A 54 7.72 2.12 -35.53
N ILE A 55 7.55 3.18 -34.75
CA ILE A 55 8.62 3.73 -33.90
C ILE A 55 8.98 2.73 -32.80
N GLU A 56 7.99 2.17 -32.11
CA GLU A 56 8.20 1.17 -31.06
C GLU A 56 8.91 -0.09 -31.60
N LEU A 57 8.52 -0.56 -32.79
CA LEU A 57 9.20 -1.69 -33.45
C LEU A 57 10.65 -1.37 -33.85
N ALA A 58 10.95 -0.12 -34.21
CA ALA A 58 12.31 0.30 -34.51
C ALA A 58 13.19 0.33 -33.25
N GLU A 59 12.67 0.86 -32.14
CA GLU A 59 13.35 0.86 -30.84
C GLU A 59 13.60 -0.56 -30.31
N LEU A 60 12.64 -1.47 -30.49
CA LEU A 60 12.80 -2.88 -30.12
C LEU A 60 13.91 -3.55 -30.93
N ARG A 61 13.99 -3.28 -32.25
CA ARG A 61 15.05 -3.83 -33.11
C ARG A 61 16.42 -3.34 -32.67
N GLU A 62 16.55 -2.05 -32.38
CA GLU A 62 17.82 -1.49 -31.92
C GLU A 62 18.25 -2.12 -30.57
N THR A 63 17.30 -2.39 -29.68
CA THR A 63 17.56 -3.07 -28.41
C THR A 63 18.03 -4.51 -28.61
N ILE A 64 17.41 -5.24 -29.55
CA ILE A 64 17.81 -6.59 -29.92
C ILE A 64 19.23 -6.60 -30.51
N ASP A 65 19.55 -5.66 -31.39
CA ASP A 65 20.88 -5.56 -32.02
C ASP A 65 21.96 -5.25 -30.98
N ARG A 66 21.70 -4.33 -30.03
CA ARG A 66 22.62 -4.07 -28.90
C ARG A 66 22.82 -5.31 -28.03
N PHE A 67 21.75 -6.04 -27.73
CA PHE A 67 21.83 -7.28 -26.95
C PHE A 67 22.62 -8.37 -27.70
N GLN A 68 22.40 -8.52 -29.00
CA GLN A 68 23.14 -9.47 -29.84
C GLN A 68 24.63 -9.10 -29.92
N THR A 69 24.95 -7.81 -30.05
CA THR A 69 26.33 -7.32 -30.04
C THR A 69 27.01 -7.58 -28.69
N ALA A 70 26.33 -7.31 -27.58
CA ALA A 70 26.83 -7.59 -26.24
C ALA A 70 27.04 -9.10 -26.00
N LEU A 71 26.15 -9.94 -26.52
CA LEU A 71 26.30 -11.41 -26.48
C LEU A 71 27.50 -11.87 -27.30
N GLN A 72 27.71 -11.33 -28.50
CA GLN A 72 28.87 -11.66 -29.34
C GLN A 72 30.18 -11.19 -28.70
N GLU A 73 30.20 -10.02 -28.07
CA GLU A 73 31.37 -9.49 -27.36
C GLU A 73 31.70 -10.29 -26.09
N LYS A 74 30.67 -10.72 -25.34
CA LYS A 74 30.84 -11.48 -24.09
C LYS A 74 31.07 -12.97 -24.31
N THR A 75 30.78 -13.48 -25.50
CA THR A 75 30.83 -14.91 -25.83
C THR A 75 31.77 -15.15 -27.02
N PRO A 76 33.11 -15.20 -26.80
CA PRO A 76 34.12 -15.28 -27.86
C PRO A 76 34.21 -16.68 -28.50
N LEU A 77 33.14 -17.48 -28.44
CA LEU A 77 33.13 -18.83 -29.01
C LEU A 77 33.34 -18.82 -30.53
N SER A 78 33.07 -17.70 -31.21
CA SER A 78 33.31 -17.52 -32.64
C SER A 78 34.69 -16.99 -33.00
N SER A 79 35.47 -16.45 -32.06
CA SER A 79 36.80 -15.88 -32.32
C SER A 79 37.95 -16.81 -31.92
N ILE A 80 37.68 -17.83 -31.10
CA ILE A 80 38.66 -18.83 -30.70
C ILE A 80 38.74 -19.90 -31.79
N THR A 81 39.82 -19.89 -32.57
CA THR A 81 40.02 -20.81 -33.71
C THR A 81 40.87 -22.04 -33.33
N ASP A 82 41.54 -21.99 -32.19
CA ASP A 82 42.47 -22.99 -31.66
C ASP A 82 41.96 -23.60 -30.36
N ILE A 83 42.31 -24.88 -30.12
CA ILE A 83 41.85 -25.64 -28.95
C ILE A 83 42.49 -25.09 -27.66
N ASP A 84 43.73 -24.61 -27.73
CA ASP A 84 44.44 -24.07 -26.58
C ASP A 84 43.80 -22.76 -26.10
N GLY A 85 43.45 -21.85 -27.01
CA GLY A 85 42.66 -20.65 -26.69
C GLY A 85 41.28 -20.96 -26.09
N PHE A 86 40.67 -22.10 -26.43
CA PHE A 86 39.40 -22.51 -25.81
C PHE A 86 39.58 -23.01 -24.39
N LEU A 87 40.66 -23.75 -24.12
CA LEU A 87 41.01 -24.19 -22.77
C LEU A 87 41.36 -23.00 -21.87
N GLU A 88 42.14 -22.02 -22.37
CA GLU A 88 42.43 -20.78 -21.65
C GLU A 88 41.16 -19.96 -21.38
N TYR A 89 40.20 -19.94 -22.31
CA TYR A 89 38.91 -19.30 -22.09
C TYR A 89 38.10 -19.99 -20.99
N LEU A 90 38.06 -21.34 -20.97
CA LEU A 90 37.36 -22.09 -19.92
C LEU A 90 38.01 -21.86 -18.55
N ASP A 91 39.33 -21.84 -18.46
CA ASP A 91 40.08 -21.58 -17.23
C ASP A 91 39.83 -20.15 -16.71
N ASN A 92 39.83 -19.16 -17.61
CA ASN A 92 39.44 -17.78 -17.29
C ASN A 92 37.97 -17.66 -16.85
N LEU A 93 37.07 -18.46 -17.46
CA LEU A 93 35.66 -18.48 -17.09
C LEU A 93 35.46 -19.07 -15.70
N GLU A 94 36.16 -20.17 -15.39
CA GLU A 94 36.19 -20.80 -14.07
C GLU A 94 36.72 -19.81 -13.02
N GLN A 95 37.83 -19.12 -13.30
CA GLN A 95 38.39 -18.13 -12.39
C GLN A 95 37.42 -16.96 -12.13
N ARG A 96 36.72 -16.45 -13.15
CA ARG A 96 35.69 -15.42 -12.99
C ARG A 96 34.50 -15.91 -12.18
N TYR A 97 34.11 -17.17 -12.38
CA TYR A 97 33.04 -17.81 -11.62
C TYR A 97 33.43 -17.95 -10.14
N GLU A 98 34.66 -18.37 -9.83
CA GLU A 98 35.16 -18.43 -8.46
C GLU A 98 35.19 -17.06 -7.78
N ILE A 99 35.65 -16.02 -8.49
CA ILE A 99 35.66 -14.64 -7.98
C ILE A 99 34.22 -14.20 -7.67
N SER A 100 33.28 -14.49 -8.58
CA SER A 100 31.87 -14.16 -8.41
C SER A 100 31.25 -14.89 -7.22
N ILE A 101 31.55 -16.18 -7.03
CA ILE A 101 31.10 -16.94 -5.85
C ILE A 101 31.68 -16.37 -4.56
N ARG A 102 32.97 -16.01 -4.55
CA ARG A 102 33.62 -15.40 -3.38
C ARG A 102 32.93 -14.09 -3.02
N GLU A 103 32.59 -13.26 -4.00
CA GLU A 103 31.89 -12.01 -3.79
C GLU A 103 30.45 -12.22 -3.29
N VAL A 104 29.72 -13.19 -3.85
CA VAL A 104 28.38 -13.55 -3.36
C VAL A 104 28.43 -14.03 -1.92
N LYS A 105 29.43 -14.85 -1.55
CA LYS A 105 29.63 -15.27 -0.15
C LYS A 105 29.96 -14.09 0.76
N ARG A 106 30.81 -13.17 0.31
CA ARG A 106 31.15 -11.93 1.04
C ARG A 106 29.90 -11.09 1.30
N LEU A 107 29.12 -10.81 0.27
CA LEU A 107 27.87 -10.05 0.36
C LEU A 107 26.82 -10.77 1.22
N SER A 108 26.74 -12.10 1.15
CA SER A 108 25.86 -12.88 2.01
C SER A 108 26.24 -12.74 3.50
N ASN A 109 27.53 -12.69 3.81
CA ASN A 109 27.99 -12.46 5.19
C ASN A 109 27.70 -11.02 5.64
N GLU A 110 27.97 -10.01 4.79
CA GLU A 110 27.64 -8.60 5.09
C GLU A 110 26.13 -8.42 5.31
N LEU A 111 25.28 -9.12 4.54
CA LEU A 111 23.83 -9.09 4.72
C LEU A 111 23.40 -9.71 6.06
N GLN A 112 24.03 -10.82 6.47
CA GLN A 112 23.77 -11.43 7.78
C GLN A 112 24.22 -10.52 8.93
N GLU A 113 25.37 -9.86 8.80
CA GLU A 113 25.85 -8.88 9.78
C GLU A 113 24.92 -7.67 9.88
N ALA A 114 24.44 -7.16 8.74
CA ALA A 114 23.47 -6.06 8.70
C ALA A 114 22.13 -6.45 9.35
N ASP A 115 21.63 -7.67 9.12
CA ASP A 115 20.40 -8.16 9.76
C ASP A 115 20.58 -8.35 11.28
N ALA A 116 21.77 -8.80 11.71
CA ALA A 116 22.11 -8.89 13.13
C ALA A 116 22.15 -7.49 13.79
N LEU A 117 22.77 -6.49 13.14
CA LEU A 117 22.78 -5.11 13.61
C LEU A 117 21.38 -4.50 13.65
N PHE A 118 20.54 -4.77 12.65
CA PHE A 118 19.16 -4.30 12.62
C PHE A 118 18.34 -4.89 13.77
N LYS A 119 18.48 -6.20 14.05
CA LYS A 119 17.84 -6.86 15.19
C LYS A 119 18.33 -6.30 16.53
N ALA A 120 19.62 -6.01 16.67
CA ALA A 120 20.17 -5.38 17.87
C ALA A 120 19.61 -3.96 18.07
N SER A 121 19.61 -3.13 17.03
CA SER A 121 19.07 -1.76 17.08
C SER A 121 17.58 -1.74 17.38
N LYS A 122 16.80 -2.66 16.79
CA LYS A 122 15.38 -2.82 17.09
C LYS A 122 15.16 -3.14 18.57
N LYS A 123 15.95 -4.05 19.14
CA LYS A 123 15.88 -4.41 20.55
C LYS A 123 16.21 -3.22 21.46
N GLU A 124 17.26 -2.46 21.16
CA GLU A 124 17.60 -1.24 21.90
C GLU A 124 16.49 -0.19 21.84
N PHE A 125 15.85 -0.02 20.68
CA PHE A 125 14.73 0.92 20.52
C PHE A 125 13.52 0.48 21.35
N GLU A 126 13.23 -0.82 21.37
CA GLU A 126 12.12 -1.39 22.13
C GLU A 126 12.36 -1.32 23.65
N GLU A 127 13.61 -1.49 24.11
CA GLU A 127 14.00 -1.24 25.50
C GLU A 127 13.87 0.25 25.87
N LYS A 128 14.34 1.18 25.03
CA LYS A 128 14.16 2.63 25.23
C LYS A 128 12.69 3.04 25.23
N PHE A 129 11.88 2.42 24.39
CA PHE A 129 10.44 2.67 24.32
C PHE A 129 9.75 2.25 25.62
N LYS A 130 10.07 1.06 26.14
CA LYS A 130 9.57 0.60 27.45
C LYS A 130 10.02 1.51 28.60
N GLU A 131 11.27 1.96 28.60
CA GLU A 131 11.77 2.91 29.62
C GLU A 131 11.00 4.24 29.55
N LEU A 132 10.68 4.72 28.34
CA LEU A 132 9.90 5.94 28.15
C LEU A 132 8.44 5.76 28.58
N GLU A 133 7.84 4.61 28.29
CA GLU A 133 6.48 4.24 28.72
C GLU A 133 6.38 4.13 30.24
N GLU A 134 7.40 3.59 30.90
CA GLU A 134 7.51 3.55 32.36
C GLU A 134 7.67 4.95 32.97
N LYS A 135 8.51 5.81 32.37
CA LYS A 135 8.63 7.22 32.77
C LYS A 135 7.32 7.98 32.61
N PHE A 136 6.62 7.76 31.50
CA PHE A 136 5.34 8.40 31.24
C PHE A 136 4.28 7.94 32.25
N SER A 137 4.21 6.63 32.52
CA SER A 137 3.32 6.06 33.53
C SER A 137 3.62 6.61 34.94
N SER A 138 4.90 6.76 35.27
CA SER A 138 5.35 7.35 36.54
C SER A 138 4.97 8.84 36.65
N GLU A 139 5.13 9.61 35.58
CA GLU A 139 4.78 11.03 35.56
C GLU A 139 3.26 11.23 35.60
N VAL A 140 2.48 10.40 34.91
CA VAL A 140 1.01 10.39 35.00
C VAL A 140 0.56 10.06 36.42
N ALA A 141 1.18 9.07 37.08
CA ALA A 141 0.90 8.77 38.48
C ALA A 141 1.26 9.93 39.42
N ARG A 142 2.40 10.60 39.18
CA ARG A 142 2.83 11.79 39.91
C ARG A 142 1.82 12.93 39.77
N LEU A 143 1.42 13.27 38.54
CA LEU A 143 0.42 14.30 38.26
C LEU A 143 -0.96 13.96 38.83
N SER A 144 -1.35 12.68 38.81
CA SER A 144 -2.59 12.23 39.44
C SER A 144 -2.54 12.43 40.97
N SER A 145 -1.40 12.17 41.61
CA SER A 145 -1.24 12.39 43.06
C SER A 145 -1.15 13.88 43.42
N GLU A 146 -0.54 14.71 42.56
CA GLU A 146 -0.37 16.15 42.78
C GLU A 146 -1.68 16.93 42.61
N ASN A 147 -2.57 16.48 41.72
CA ASN A 147 -3.92 17.04 41.59
C ASN A 147 -4.85 16.67 42.76
N GLN A 148 -4.58 15.56 43.47
CA GLN A 148 -5.39 15.14 44.63
C GLN A 148 -5.10 15.96 45.90
N ILE A 149 -4.00 16.73 45.93
CA ILE A 149 -3.63 17.60 47.06
C ILE A 149 -4.17 19.04 46.89
N ARG A 150 -4.74 19.39 45.73
CA ARG A 150 -5.30 20.74 45.46
C ARG A 150 -6.83 20.84 45.44
N SER A 151 -7.56 19.78 45.81
CA SER A 151 -9.03 19.76 45.77
C SER A 151 -9.75 20.33 47.00
N ASP A 152 -9.08 21.05 47.89
CA ASP A 152 -9.72 21.69 49.05
C ASP A 152 -10.23 23.13 48.79
N ASP A 153 -10.16 23.65 47.55
CA ASP A 153 -10.62 25.02 47.23
C ASP A 153 -11.80 25.09 46.23
N ARG A 154 -12.94 24.57 46.70
CA ARG A 154 -14.33 25.08 46.59
C ARG A 154 -14.87 25.92 45.41
N THR A 155 -14.28 26.00 44.21
CA THR A 155 -14.82 26.88 43.15
C THR A 155 -14.97 26.31 41.73
N ILE A 156 -14.81 25.00 41.51
CA ILE A 156 -14.93 24.41 40.15
C ILE A 156 -16.11 23.44 40.08
N SER A 157 -17.33 23.93 40.25
CA SER A 157 -18.56 23.17 39.98
C SER A 157 -19.26 23.58 38.67
N ASN A 158 -18.65 24.45 37.84
CA ASN A 158 -19.30 25.01 36.65
C ASN A 158 -18.69 24.59 35.29
N ILE A 159 -17.74 23.65 35.25
CA ILE A 159 -17.07 23.27 33.98
C ILE A 159 -17.42 21.84 33.52
N GLU A 160 -17.97 20.98 34.38
CA GLU A 160 -18.30 19.59 34.02
C GLU A 160 -19.58 19.43 33.17
N GLU A 161 -20.40 20.46 33.01
CA GLU A 161 -21.64 20.38 32.22
C GLU A 161 -21.43 20.60 30.70
N TYR A 162 -20.23 21.03 30.26
CA TYR A 162 -19.96 21.30 28.83
C TYR A 162 -19.23 20.17 28.08
N ILE A 163 -18.70 19.15 28.78
CA ILE A 163 -17.90 18.08 28.15
C ILE A 163 -18.78 16.85 27.77
N SER A 164 -20.06 16.85 28.12
CA SER A 164 -20.98 15.72 27.87
C SER A 164 -21.53 15.61 26.43
N LEU A 165 -21.09 16.45 25.49
CA LEU A 165 -21.68 16.55 24.13
C LEU A 165 -20.80 15.98 22.99
N VAL A 166 -19.74 15.22 23.29
CA VAL A 166 -18.93 14.57 22.23
C VAL A 166 -19.42 13.12 22.00
N PRO A 167 -19.73 12.71 20.75
CA PRO A 167 -20.30 11.39 20.47
C PRO A 167 -19.28 10.27 20.71
N SER A 168 -19.63 9.34 21.60
CA SER A 168 -18.90 8.11 21.85
C SER A 168 -18.92 7.22 20.60
N THR A 169 -17.74 6.90 20.05
CA THR A 169 -17.58 5.82 19.07
C THR A 169 -17.16 4.54 19.79
N PRO A 170 -17.54 3.35 19.29
CA PRO A 170 -17.57 2.12 20.09
C PRO A 170 -16.17 1.55 20.33
N THR A 171 -15.85 1.41 21.62
CA THR A 171 -14.71 0.67 22.17
C THR A 171 -14.82 -0.81 21.81
N VAL A 172 -13.82 -1.32 21.07
CA VAL A 172 -13.58 -2.75 20.86
C VAL A 172 -12.72 -3.25 22.02
N GLU A 173 -13.29 -4.10 22.86
CA GLU A 173 -12.57 -4.86 23.88
C GLU A 173 -11.62 -5.87 23.23
N SER A 174 -10.32 -5.73 23.48
CA SER A 174 -9.32 -6.77 23.24
C SER A 174 -8.90 -7.40 24.55
N LYS A 175 -9.52 -8.53 24.91
CA LYS A 175 -9.02 -9.46 25.92
C LYS A 175 -7.81 -10.20 25.37
N THR A 176 -6.67 -10.01 26.02
CA THR A 176 -5.46 -10.81 25.91
C THR A 176 -5.58 -12.01 26.85
N GLU A 177 -5.76 -13.20 26.30
CA GLU A 177 -5.53 -14.45 27.02
C GLU A 177 -4.53 -15.31 26.24
N SER A 178 -3.39 -15.53 26.88
CA SER A 178 -2.33 -16.45 26.49
C SER A 178 -2.81 -17.89 26.56
N LEU A 179 -2.42 -18.74 25.60
CA LEU A 179 -2.00 -20.14 25.81
C LEU A 179 -1.57 -20.77 24.46
N CYS A 180 -0.31 -21.16 24.37
CA CYS A 180 0.14 -22.31 23.57
C CYS A 180 -0.50 -23.60 24.15
N PRO A 181 -0.68 -24.72 23.41
CA PRO A 181 0.41 -25.35 22.65
C PRO A 181 0.04 -26.18 21.39
N GLU A 182 1.12 -26.64 20.75
CA GLU A 182 1.30 -27.95 20.09
C GLU A 182 0.63 -28.33 18.76
N ILE A 183 1.39 -29.17 18.06
CA ILE A 183 1.34 -29.58 16.67
C ILE A 183 0.20 -30.57 16.43
N THR A 184 -0.63 -30.35 15.42
CA THR A 184 -1.16 -31.47 14.60
C THR A 184 -1.65 -31.01 13.23
N THR A 185 -1.16 -31.70 12.22
CA THR A 185 -1.59 -31.71 10.83
C THR A 185 -3.04 -32.15 10.71
N THR A 186 -3.90 -31.37 10.04
CA THR A 186 -5.00 -31.90 9.21
C THR A 186 -5.53 -30.84 8.24
N SER A 187 -5.92 -31.35 7.08
CA SER A 187 -6.67 -30.72 5.99
C SER A 187 -7.89 -29.92 6.44
N ASN A 188 -8.20 -28.78 5.79
CA ASN A 188 -9.43 -28.64 5.02
C ASN A 188 -9.63 -27.29 4.33
N LYS A 189 -10.37 -27.39 3.22
CA LYS A 189 -10.93 -26.40 2.30
C LYS A 189 -11.76 -25.29 3.00
N SER A 190 -11.70 -24.05 2.49
CA SER A 190 -12.84 -23.12 2.37
C SER A 190 -12.39 -21.84 1.62
N SER A 191 -12.81 -21.62 0.37
CA SER A 191 -14.00 -20.86 -0.06
C SER A 191 -14.04 -19.38 0.38
N SER A 192 -13.31 -18.50 -0.32
CA SER A 192 -13.47 -17.05 -0.20
C SER A 192 -14.46 -16.52 -1.26
N LYS A 193 -15.67 -16.21 -0.80
CA LYS A 193 -16.73 -15.53 -1.57
C LYS A 193 -16.31 -14.08 -1.88
N LYS A 194 -16.15 -13.76 -3.17
CA LYS A 194 -16.07 -12.39 -3.71
C LYS A 194 -17.35 -11.60 -3.38
N LYS A 195 -17.26 -10.61 -2.49
CA LYS A 195 -18.34 -9.66 -2.18
C LYS A 195 -18.33 -8.53 -3.21
N LYS A 196 -19.18 -8.68 -4.23
CA LYS A 196 -19.42 -7.72 -5.33
C LYS A 196 -20.24 -6.54 -4.80
N ARG A 197 -19.61 -5.39 -4.50
CA ARG A 197 -20.34 -4.14 -4.20
C ARG A 197 -20.77 -3.48 -5.52
N LYS A 198 -22.07 -3.52 -5.79
CA LYS A 198 -22.77 -2.71 -6.81
C LYS A 198 -23.01 -1.32 -6.21
N ASN A 199 -22.43 -0.27 -6.78
CA ASN A 199 -22.91 1.10 -6.52
C ASN A 199 -23.98 1.44 -7.55
N LYS A 200 -25.20 1.58 -7.03
CA LYS A 200 -26.43 1.84 -7.76
C LYS A 200 -26.63 3.35 -7.83
N LYS A 201 -26.70 3.83 -9.07
CA LYS A 201 -27.19 5.11 -9.56
C LYS A 201 -28.60 5.39 -8.96
N ASN A 202 -28.80 6.54 -8.32
CA ASN A 202 -30.13 7.11 -8.07
C ASN A 202 -30.14 8.58 -8.55
N GLN A 203 -31.05 8.81 -9.50
CA GLN A 203 -31.58 10.09 -9.99
C GLN A 203 -32.52 10.68 -8.91
N ALA A 204 -32.50 11.99 -8.65
CA ALA A 204 -33.30 13.08 -9.26
C ALA A 204 -34.54 13.47 -8.42
N GLU A 205 -34.97 14.73 -8.64
CA GLU A 205 -36.16 15.46 -8.14
C GLU A 205 -35.98 16.23 -6.83
N LYS A 206 -36.48 17.47 -6.64
CA LYS A 206 -37.01 18.61 -7.44
C LYS A 206 -37.39 19.68 -6.39
N HIS A 207 -37.28 20.97 -6.70
CA HIS A 207 -38.09 22.14 -6.25
C HIS A 207 -37.33 23.40 -6.71
N VAL A 208 -37.75 24.23 -7.68
CA VAL A 208 -38.99 25.00 -7.97
C VAL A 208 -39.20 26.20 -7.02
N GLY A 209 -39.04 27.40 -7.59
CA GLY A 209 -39.55 28.71 -7.12
C GLY A 209 -38.48 29.61 -6.48
N GLN A 210 -38.34 30.90 -6.75
CA GLN A 210 -39.09 31.87 -7.56
C GLN A 210 -38.14 33.03 -7.93
N ASN A 211 -38.35 33.59 -9.14
CA ASN A 211 -37.85 34.88 -9.59
C ASN A 211 -38.44 36.02 -8.73
N ILE A 212 -37.61 36.96 -8.26
CA ILE A 212 -38.00 38.37 -8.11
C ILE A 212 -36.80 39.23 -8.55
N GLU A 213 -37.05 39.95 -9.63
CA GLU A 213 -36.30 41.07 -10.19
C GLU A 213 -36.27 42.24 -9.17
N PRO A 214 -35.29 43.15 -9.23
CA PRO A 214 -35.73 44.47 -9.67
C PRO A 214 -34.79 45.19 -10.63
N THR A 215 -35.50 45.93 -11.46
CA THR A 215 -35.13 46.81 -12.56
C THR A 215 -34.40 48.08 -12.09
N GLN A 216 -33.41 48.44 -12.90
CA GLN A 216 -32.81 49.74 -13.27
C GLN A 216 -33.12 51.01 -12.47
N GLU A 217 -32.05 51.79 -12.22
CA GLU A 217 -31.80 53.21 -12.58
C GLU A 217 -30.48 53.58 -11.87
N GLY A 218 -29.44 54.21 -12.44
CA GLY A 218 -29.38 55.16 -13.53
C GLY A 218 -28.90 56.53 -13.02
N SER A 219 -27.64 56.69 -12.57
CA SER A 219 -26.98 58.01 -12.57
C SER A 219 -25.47 57.94 -12.28
N SER A 220 -24.72 58.32 -13.31
CA SER A 220 -23.37 58.89 -13.34
C SER A 220 -23.04 59.93 -12.24
N ILE A 221 -21.74 60.08 -11.92
CA ILE A 221 -20.94 61.28 -11.55
C ILE A 221 -19.78 60.79 -10.64
N LEU A 222 -18.55 60.63 -11.16
CA LEU A 222 -17.43 61.59 -11.31
C LEU A 222 -16.64 61.91 -10.02
N GLU A 223 -15.32 61.97 -10.22
CA GLU A 223 -14.16 62.14 -9.32
C GLU A 223 -14.25 63.28 -8.28
N PRO A 224 -13.25 63.36 -7.38
CA PRO A 224 -12.74 64.66 -6.99
C PRO A 224 -11.22 64.79 -7.15
N SER A 225 -10.81 65.73 -8.01
CA SER A 225 -9.52 66.40 -7.97
C SER A 225 -9.70 67.88 -7.61
N THR A 226 -8.93 68.34 -6.62
CA THR A 226 -8.34 69.69 -6.42
C THR A 226 -9.18 70.97 -6.65
N GLU A 227 -9.32 71.80 -5.60
CA GLU A 227 -9.13 73.29 -5.53
C GLU A 227 -9.60 73.77 -4.13
N ASN A 228 -8.76 74.34 -3.27
CA ASN A 228 -8.25 75.73 -3.18
C ASN A 228 -9.30 76.86 -3.16
N THR A 229 -9.24 77.62 -2.05
CA THR A 229 -9.64 79.02 -1.81
C THR A 229 -11.03 79.37 -1.26
N SER A 230 -10.97 80.33 -0.31
CA SER A 230 -12.05 81.09 0.36
C SER A 230 -12.81 80.27 1.42
N GLU A 231 -13.03 80.72 2.66
CA GLU A 231 -13.41 82.07 3.06
C GLU A 231 -13.21 82.28 4.57
N LYS A 232 -12.82 83.51 4.91
CA LYS A 232 -12.84 84.10 6.24
C LYS A 232 -14.20 83.86 6.91
N VAL A 233 -14.19 83.48 8.19
CA VAL A 233 -15.05 83.95 9.30
C VAL A 233 -14.84 82.97 10.46
N LYS A 234 -13.82 83.23 11.28
CA LYS A 234 -13.80 82.81 12.69
C LYS A 234 -13.37 84.01 13.52
N GLU A 235 -14.36 84.88 13.65
CA GLU A 235 -14.40 86.07 14.46
C GLU A 235 -14.64 85.65 15.92
N ASN A 236 -13.66 85.93 16.78
CA ASN A 236 -13.87 86.84 17.91
C ASN A 236 -15.04 86.51 18.88
N VAL A 237 -14.87 85.54 19.79
CA VAL A 237 -15.78 85.36 20.96
C VAL A 237 -15.02 85.29 22.29
N GLN A 238 -13.80 85.82 22.37
CA GLN A 238 -13.03 85.80 23.61
C GLN A 238 -12.38 87.15 23.91
N LYS A 239 -13.24 88.15 24.14
CA LYS A 239 -12.97 89.41 24.85
C LYS A 239 -14.24 90.28 24.75
N LYS A 240 -15.10 90.25 25.78
CA LYS A 240 -16.07 91.31 26.16
C LYS A 240 -17.07 90.80 27.22
N LEU A 241 -16.59 90.59 28.44
CA LEU A 241 -17.44 90.61 29.65
C LEU A 241 -16.62 91.19 30.82
N SER A 242 -16.18 92.44 30.66
CA SER A 242 -15.61 93.25 31.74
C SER A 242 -15.72 94.74 31.37
N ALA A 243 -16.93 95.30 31.38
CA ALA A 243 -17.21 96.74 31.46
C ALA A 243 -18.71 96.96 31.25
N PHE A 244 -19.52 96.81 32.30
CA PHE A 244 -20.84 97.46 32.35
C PHE A 244 -21.30 97.62 33.80
N GLU A 245 -20.56 98.40 34.57
CA GLU A 245 -21.04 98.89 35.87
C GLU A 245 -20.39 100.25 36.12
N THR A 246 -20.92 101.28 35.45
CA THR A 246 -20.70 102.71 35.74
C THR A 246 -21.57 103.54 34.80
N SER A 247 -22.71 104.02 35.30
CA SER A 247 -23.37 105.29 34.94
C SER A 247 -24.88 105.19 35.12
N LEU A 248 -25.36 105.55 36.30
CA LEU A 248 -26.66 106.21 36.46
C LEU A 248 -26.72 106.88 37.84
N GLN A 249 -25.85 107.86 38.04
CA GLN A 249 -26.08 108.97 38.96
C GLN A 249 -25.48 110.20 38.30
N LEU A 250 -26.34 111.07 37.75
CA LEU A 250 -26.26 112.51 37.88
C LEU A 250 -27.31 113.21 37.00
N SER A 251 -27.85 114.28 37.59
CA SER A 251 -28.56 115.40 36.96
C SER A 251 -30.06 115.24 36.68
N TYR A 252 -30.86 115.71 37.65
CA TYR A 252 -31.79 116.79 37.34
C TYR A 252 -31.20 118.07 37.93
N ASN A 253 -30.88 119.02 37.05
CA ASN A 253 -30.55 120.39 37.38
C ASN A 253 -31.41 121.30 36.51
N SER A 254 -31.70 122.48 37.05
CA SER A 254 -32.04 123.73 36.34
C SER A 254 -33.55 124.02 36.17
N THR A 255 -34.18 124.78 37.09
CA THR A 255 -34.24 126.27 37.21
C THR A 255 -35.40 126.89 36.41
N PRO A 256 -35.69 128.21 36.47
CA PRO A 256 -35.82 129.18 37.58
C PRO A 256 -37.14 129.98 37.46
N SER A 257 -37.55 130.74 38.48
CA SER A 257 -38.43 131.93 38.36
C SER A 257 -38.90 132.34 39.76
N ALA A 258 -39.16 133.57 40.13
CA ALA A 258 -38.84 134.91 39.66
C ALA A 258 -39.28 135.83 40.81
N ALA A 259 -38.72 137.03 40.85
CA ALA A 259 -38.83 137.99 41.93
C ALA A 259 -40.22 138.68 42.02
N LEU A 260 -40.56 139.05 43.26
CA LEU A 260 -41.27 140.26 43.76
C LEU A 260 -42.67 140.64 43.20
N PRO A 261 -43.53 141.24 44.05
CA PRO A 261 -43.51 142.70 44.18
C PRO A 261 -43.53 143.24 45.62
N THR A 262 -42.83 144.37 45.74
CA THR A 262 -42.91 145.46 46.72
C THR A 262 -44.25 146.21 46.64
N MET A 263 -44.45 147.14 47.59
CA MET A 263 -45.51 148.18 47.71
C MET A 263 -46.70 147.71 48.58
N THR A 264 -47.21 148.45 49.57
CA THR A 264 -47.05 149.82 50.10
C THR A 264 -47.84 149.80 51.43
N GLU A 265 -47.29 150.30 52.54
CA GLU A 265 -47.56 151.63 53.11
C GLU A 265 -49.03 151.94 53.43
N SER A 266 -49.21 152.75 54.49
CA SER A 266 -50.45 153.38 54.98
C SER A 266 -51.38 152.41 55.72
N GLU A 267 -51.90 152.66 56.90
CA GLU A 267 -52.08 153.80 57.81
C GLU A 267 -52.77 153.17 59.05
N LYS A 268 -52.78 153.66 60.28
CA LYS A 268 -52.44 154.94 60.89
C LYS A 268 -52.26 154.57 62.39
N THR A 269 -51.13 154.89 63.01
CA THR A 269 -50.99 156.07 63.87
C THR A 269 -52.14 156.34 64.84
N PHE A 270 -51.70 156.54 66.09
CA PHE A 270 -52.16 157.58 67.03
C PHE A 270 -53.37 157.24 67.92
N LEU A 271 -53.39 157.52 69.23
CA LEU A 271 -52.47 158.30 70.07
C LEU A 271 -52.64 157.96 71.55
N HIS A 272 -51.55 158.23 72.25
CA HIS A 272 -51.35 158.50 73.66
C HIS A 272 -52.31 159.56 74.27
N LEU A 273 -52.67 159.33 75.55
CA LEU A 273 -52.74 160.30 76.68
C LEU A 273 -53.80 161.45 76.59
N PRO A 274 -53.90 162.40 77.56
CA PRO A 274 -54.43 162.26 78.93
C PRO A 274 -55.46 163.39 79.32
N TYR A 275 -56.11 163.25 80.48
CA TYR A 275 -56.35 164.30 81.53
C TYR A 275 -57.11 165.64 81.25
N VAL A 276 -58.34 165.80 81.83
CA VAL A 276 -58.90 166.90 82.72
C VAL A 276 -58.97 168.37 82.18
N PRO A 277 -59.71 169.40 82.74
CA PRO A 277 -60.86 169.54 83.67
C PRO A 277 -62.03 170.48 83.19
N PHE A 278 -63.11 170.52 84.02
CA PHE A 278 -63.96 171.65 84.50
C PHE A 278 -64.68 172.68 83.60
N GLU A 279 -65.98 172.84 83.93
CA GLU A 279 -66.79 174.08 84.12
C GLU A 279 -66.95 175.05 82.92
N GLU A 280 -68.05 175.77 82.67
CA GLU A 280 -69.17 176.22 83.48
C GLU A 280 -70.22 176.84 82.54
N ALA A 281 -71.48 176.89 83.01
CA ALA A 281 -72.48 177.92 82.69
C ALA A 281 -73.36 177.85 81.41
N LEU A 282 -74.67 177.95 81.68
CA LEU A 282 -75.74 178.62 80.91
C LEU A 282 -76.53 177.83 79.85
N GLU A 283 -77.48 177.04 80.36
CA GLU A 283 -78.93 177.31 80.23
C GLU A 283 -79.34 178.32 79.14
N LEU A 284 -79.72 177.81 77.95
CA LEU A 284 -80.75 178.29 76.99
C LEU A 284 -80.35 177.95 75.54
N LYS A 285 -80.84 176.82 75.01
CA LYS A 285 -81.25 176.56 73.60
C LYS A 285 -81.27 175.04 73.32
N LEU A 286 -82.39 174.38 73.66
CA LEU A 286 -82.58 172.92 73.66
C LEU A 286 -83.11 172.32 72.33
N GLU A 287 -83.03 173.04 71.22
CA GLU A 287 -83.58 172.59 69.91
C GLU A 287 -82.54 172.06 68.89
N PRO A 288 -81.28 172.55 68.81
CA PRO A 288 -80.33 172.04 67.82
C PRO A 288 -79.85 170.59 68.07
N PHE A 289 -79.76 170.16 69.33
CA PHE A 289 -79.25 168.84 69.71
C PHE A 289 -80.18 167.67 69.33
N ARG A 290 -81.48 167.93 69.17
CA ARG A 290 -82.43 166.88 68.80
C ARG A 290 -82.22 166.39 67.37
N ARG A 291 -81.85 167.28 66.45
CA ARG A 291 -81.50 166.91 65.07
C ARG A 291 -80.16 166.20 64.98
N GLU A 292 -79.19 166.57 65.82
CA GLU A 292 -77.86 165.96 65.82
C GLU A 292 -77.90 164.51 66.35
N LEU A 293 -78.71 164.25 67.39
CA LEU A 293 -78.96 162.90 67.90
C LEU A 293 -79.65 162.01 66.85
N GLU A 294 -80.64 162.54 66.14
CA GLU A 294 -81.35 161.80 65.09
C GLU A 294 -80.43 161.47 63.90
N THR A 295 -79.50 162.38 63.55
CA THR A 295 -78.45 162.06 62.56
C THR A 295 -77.45 161.02 63.05
N ALA A 296 -77.11 161.02 64.35
CA ALA A 296 -76.23 160.01 64.93
C ALA A 296 -76.89 158.62 64.97
N GLU A 297 -78.18 158.53 65.30
CA GLU A 297 -78.93 157.27 65.24
C GLU A 297 -79.04 156.72 63.82
N GLN A 298 -79.28 157.58 62.83
CA GLN A 298 -79.27 157.15 61.42
C GLN A 298 -77.88 156.68 60.96
N ASN A 299 -76.81 157.31 61.44
CA ASN A 299 -75.44 156.89 61.13
C ASN A 299 -75.10 155.54 61.79
N LEU A 300 -75.44 155.34 63.07
CA LEU A 300 -75.25 154.06 63.77
C LEU A 300 -76.06 152.94 63.11
N LYS A 301 -77.28 153.22 62.63
CA LYS A 301 -78.10 152.24 61.92
C LYS A 301 -77.49 151.86 60.56
N LYS A 302 -76.88 152.82 59.86
CA LYS A 302 -76.11 152.56 58.62
C LYS A 302 -74.83 151.78 58.91
N GLU A 303 -74.16 152.07 60.02
CA GLU A 303 -72.92 151.41 60.42
C GLU A 303 -73.18 149.97 60.90
N SER A 304 -74.23 149.73 61.68
CA SER A 304 -74.74 148.39 62.02
C SER A 304 -75.09 147.59 60.77
N ALA A 305 -75.80 148.20 59.81
CA ALA A 305 -76.11 147.54 58.54
C ALA A 305 -74.85 147.27 57.69
N ASN A 306 -73.77 148.04 57.85
CA ASN A 306 -72.48 147.78 57.22
C ASN A 306 -71.73 146.64 57.92
N PHE A 307 -71.78 146.56 59.25
CA PHE A 307 -71.23 145.43 60.01
C PHE A 307 -71.94 144.12 59.67
N ASP A 308 -73.28 144.12 59.58
CA ASP A 308 -74.04 142.94 59.17
C ASP A 308 -73.67 142.50 57.74
N LYS A 309 -73.44 143.46 56.83
CA LYS A 309 -72.93 143.17 55.48
C LYS A 309 -71.51 142.60 55.51
N GLN A 310 -70.61 143.15 56.33
CA GLN A 310 -69.26 142.62 56.47
C GLN A 310 -69.25 141.22 57.09
N ASP A 311 -70.06 140.99 58.13
CA ASP A 311 -70.19 139.69 58.77
C ASP A 311 -70.76 138.64 57.79
N GLN A 312 -71.73 139.04 56.96
CA GLN A 312 -72.22 138.19 55.89
C GLN A 312 -71.15 137.90 54.84
N ILE A 313 -70.35 138.89 54.43
CA ILE A 313 -69.21 138.69 53.52
C ILE A 313 -68.18 137.73 54.14
N HIS A 314 -67.88 137.86 55.44
CA HIS A 314 -66.96 136.97 56.14
C HIS A 314 -67.51 135.55 56.22
N LYS A 315 -68.81 135.37 56.52
CA LYS A 315 -69.48 134.06 56.48
C LYS A 315 -69.42 133.43 55.09
N ASP A 316 -69.71 134.19 54.04
CA ASP A 316 -69.65 133.72 52.67
C ASP A 316 -68.21 133.34 52.26
N ASN A 317 -67.21 134.10 52.72
CA ASN A 317 -65.81 133.78 52.50
C ASN A 317 -65.37 132.54 53.26
N ILE A 318 -65.81 132.35 54.51
CA ILE A 318 -65.56 131.13 55.30
C ILE A 318 -66.21 129.92 54.61
N LEU A 319 -67.44 130.06 54.11
CA LEU A 319 -68.11 128.99 53.35
C LEU A 319 -67.34 128.65 52.07
N LYS A 320 -66.89 129.64 51.31
CA LYS A 320 -66.04 129.43 50.13
C LYS A 320 -64.72 128.76 50.49
N LEU A 321 -64.10 129.15 51.60
CA LEU A 321 -62.85 128.56 52.06
C LEU A 321 -63.05 127.10 52.47
N ASN A 322 -64.13 126.79 53.21
CA ASN A 322 -64.48 125.42 53.60
C ASN A 322 -64.78 124.55 52.37
N LEU A 323 -65.54 125.06 51.39
CA LEU A 323 -65.77 124.35 50.13
C LEU A 323 -64.46 124.08 49.36
N SER A 324 -63.51 125.03 49.41
CA SER A 324 -62.18 124.85 48.83
C SER A 324 -61.35 123.80 49.59
N ILE A 325 -61.40 123.83 50.92
CA ILE A 325 -60.74 122.84 51.78
C ILE A 325 -61.30 121.44 51.50
N ASP A 326 -62.62 121.27 51.45
CA ASP A 326 -63.27 119.99 51.14
C ASP A 326 -62.88 119.51 49.72
N SER A 327 -62.83 120.42 48.75
CA SER A 327 -62.37 120.09 47.40
C SER A 327 -60.90 119.67 47.38
N LEU A 328 -60.04 120.31 48.16
CA LEU A 328 -58.61 119.97 48.26
C LEU A 328 -58.41 118.65 49.00
N GLN A 329 -59.17 118.39 50.06
CA GLN A 329 -59.16 117.10 50.76
C GLN A 329 -59.61 115.97 49.84
N LYS A 330 -60.66 116.19 49.04
CA LYS A 330 -61.08 115.20 48.04
C LYS A 330 -60.01 114.93 46.99
N LYS A 331 -59.36 115.98 46.47
CA LYS A 331 -58.22 115.83 45.53
C LYS A 331 -57.02 115.13 46.18
N LEU A 332 -56.76 115.41 47.46
CA LEU A 332 -55.70 114.76 48.22
C LEU A 332 -55.99 113.27 48.40
N GLU A 333 -57.24 112.91 48.73
CA GLU A 333 -57.69 111.53 48.86
C GLU A 333 -57.63 110.78 47.51
N GLU A 334 -58.10 111.42 46.42
CA GLU A 334 -57.98 110.87 45.06
C GLU A 334 -56.49 110.66 44.68
N SER A 335 -55.62 111.62 45.01
CA SER A 335 -54.18 111.48 44.81
C SER A 335 -53.58 110.35 45.65
N HIS A 336 -54.03 110.17 46.88
CA HIS A 336 -53.58 109.09 47.77
C HIS A 336 -54.02 107.72 47.25
N GLN A 337 -55.28 107.59 46.81
CA GLN A 337 -55.78 106.36 46.19
C GLN A 337 -55.04 106.01 44.90
N ASN A 338 -54.77 107.00 44.05
CA ASN A 338 -53.96 106.80 42.84
C ASN A 338 -52.53 106.36 43.18
N LEU A 339 -51.94 106.89 44.25
CA LEU A 339 -50.61 106.50 44.71
C LEU A 339 -50.59 105.05 45.22
N VAL A 340 -51.57 104.66 46.05
CA VAL A 340 -51.71 103.27 46.53
C VAL A 340 -51.95 102.30 45.36
N TRP A 341 -52.76 102.69 44.38
CA TRP A 341 -52.97 101.88 43.17
C TRP A 341 -51.69 101.75 42.34
N ALA A 342 -50.91 102.83 42.20
CA ALA A 342 -49.61 102.79 41.53
C ALA A 342 -48.61 101.92 42.30
N GLU A 343 -48.58 101.97 43.63
CA GLU A 343 -47.70 101.14 44.47
C GLU A 343 -48.06 99.65 44.36
N THR A 344 -49.34 99.30 44.49
CA THR A 344 -49.81 97.91 44.33
C THR A 344 -49.56 97.38 42.91
N SER A 345 -49.74 98.21 41.89
CA SER A 345 -49.38 97.87 40.50
C SER A 345 -47.86 97.66 40.33
N CYS A 346 -47.04 98.54 40.93
CA CYS A 346 -45.58 98.36 40.93
C CYS A 346 -45.14 97.09 41.66
N GLU A 347 -45.80 96.72 42.76
CA GLU A 347 -45.49 95.51 43.51
C GLU A 347 -45.87 94.26 42.70
N SER A 348 -47.04 94.25 42.05
CA SER A 348 -47.43 93.17 41.13
C SER A 348 -46.43 93.03 39.96
N LEU A 349 -45.90 94.13 39.43
CA LEU A 349 -44.87 94.10 38.38
C LEU A 349 -43.52 93.60 38.91
N ARG A 350 -43.17 93.88 40.18
CA ARG A 350 -41.96 93.33 40.82
C ARG A 350 -42.09 91.83 41.02
N GLU A 351 -43.23 91.36 41.52
CA GLU A 351 -43.53 89.93 41.65
C GLU A 351 -43.50 89.22 40.30
N GLU A 352 -44.14 89.79 39.27
CA GLU A 352 -44.10 89.22 37.92
C GLU A 352 -42.67 89.16 37.38
N LYS A 353 -41.90 90.25 37.51
CA LYS A 353 -40.47 90.27 37.15
C LYS A 353 -39.70 89.17 37.88
N GLN A 354 -39.95 88.98 39.18
CA GLN A 354 -39.30 87.93 39.98
C GLN A 354 -39.65 86.53 39.45
N THR A 355 -40.93 86.26 39.19
CA THR A 355 -41.35 84.97 38.61
C THR A 355 -40.76 84.72 37.22
N LEU A 356 -40.61 85.76 36.39
CA LEU A 356 -39.98 85.66 35.08
C LEU A 356 -38.47 85.38 35.21
N THR A 357 -37.78 86.02 36.15
CA THR A 357 -36.37 85.71 36.42
C THR A 357 -36.17 84.29 36.93
N GLU A 358 -37.06 83.79 37.79
CA GLU A 358 -37.03 82.40 38.26
C GLU A 358 -37.30 81.41 37.11
N ARG A 359 -38.26 81.70 36.23
CA ARG A 359 -38.52 80.89 35.03
C ARG A 359 -37.32 80.88 34.07
N LEU A 360 -36.64 82.03 33.90
CA LEU A 360 -35.45 82.12 33.07
C LEU A 360 -34.31 81.29 33.66
N ALA A 361 -34.06 81.40 34.97
CA ALA A 361 -33.06 80.60 35.68
C ALA A 361 -33.34 79.08 35.58
N ASN A 362 -34.60 78.67 35.75
CA ASN A 362 -34.99 77.27 35.58
C ASN A 362 -34.83 76.77 34.14
N SER A 363 -35.07 77.63 33.15
CA SER A 363 -34.84 77.32 31.72
C SER A 363 -33.34 77.19 31.40
N GLU A 364 -32.51 78.05 31.98
CA GLU A 364 -31.05 77.96 31.86
C GLU A 364 -30.50 76.68 32.51
N ASP A 365 -30.98 76.31 33.70
CA ASP A 365 -30.64 75.02 34.33
C ASP A 365 -31.07 73.82 33.46
N GLY A 366 -32.25 73.91 32.82
CA GLY A 366 -32.70 72.94 31.83
C GLY A 366 -31.76 72.82 30.63
N LYS A 367 -31.25 73.95 30.09
CA LYS A 367 -30.26 73.95 29.00
C LYS A 367 -28.93 73.34 29.44
N ILE A 368 -28.47 73.60 30.67
CA ILE A 368 -27.25 72.99 31.22
C ILE A 368 -27.41 71.47 31.30
N LYS A 369 -28.51 70.98 31.89
CA LYS A 369 -28.81 69.55 31.97
C LYS A 369 -28.89 68.88 30.60
N LEU A 370 -29.51 69.56 29.63
CA LEU A 370 -29.58 69.07 28.25
C LEU A 370 -28.18 68.98 27.63
N ASN A 371 -27.35 70.00 27.80
CA ASN A 371 -25.97 70.02 27.29
C ASN A 371 -25.07 68.97 27.96
N GLU A 372 -25.25 68.72 29.26
CA GLU A 372 -24.58 67.63 29.97
C GLU A 372 -25.02 66.26 29.46
N SER A 373 -26.31 66.07 29.18
CA SER A 373 -26.83 64.83 28.61
C SER A 373 -26.31 64.61 27.19
N PHE A 374 -26.27 65.66 26.36
CA PHE A 374 -25.69 65.63 25.03
C PHE A 374 -24.20 65.27 25.07
N SER A 375 -23.44 65.88 25.98
CA SER A 375 -22.02 65.56 26.19
C SER A 375 -21.80 64.11 26.62
N ARG A 376 -22.70 63.54 27.43
CA ARG A 376 -22.67 62.12 27.82
C ARG A 376 -22.93 61.20 26.63
N VAL A 377 -23.95 61.51 25.83
CA VAL A 377 -24.28 60.75 24.61
C VAL A 377 -23.14 60.82 23.60
N GLN A 378 -22.55 62.01 23.38
CA GLN A 378 -21.42 62.17 22.48
C GLN A 378 -20.22 61.32 22.90
N ARG A 379 -19.83 61.33 24.18
CA ARG A 379 -18.75 60.46 24.68
C ARG A 379 -19.07 58.98 24.51
N SER A 380 -20.32 58.58 24.70
CA SER A 380 -20.75 57.19 24.48
C SER A 380 -20.67 56.80 23.00
N LEU A 381 -21.02 57.71 22.09
CA LEU A 381 -20.90 57.52 20.64
C LEU A 381 -19.42 57.40 20.24
N ASP A 382 -18.57 58.29 20.71
CA ASP A 382 -17.12 58.26 20.45
C ASP A 382 -16.50 56.95 20.97
N LEU A 383 -16.88 56.51 22.17
CA LEU A 383 -16.44 55.23 22.74
C LEU A 383 -16.92 54.03 21.91
N SER A 384 -18.17 54.06 21.43
CA SER A 384 -18.71 53.01 20.56
C SER A 384 -18.01 52.98 19.20
N GLN A 385 -17.67 54.13 18.62
CA GLN A 385 -16.93 54.22 17.36
C GLN A 385 -15.50 53.69 17.52
N GLU A 386 -14.81 54.02 18.62
CA GLU A 386 -13.48 53.48 18.89
C GLU A 386 -13.52 51.97 19.14
N ASN A 387 -14.54 51.46 19.83
CA ASN A 387 -14.73 50.02 19.98
C ASN A 387 -14.98 49.34 18.63
N LEU A 388 -15.80 49.92 17.75
CA LEU A 388 -16.02 49.40 16.40
C LEU A 388 -14.71 49.35 15.61
N ARG A 389 -13.89 50.42 15.69
CA ARG A 389 -12.57 50.49 15.06
C ARG A 389 -11.65 49.36 15.54
N ARG A 390 -11.57 49.13 16.86
CA ARG A 390 -10.78 48.04 17.45
C ARG A 390 -11.26 46.67 17.01
N THR A 391 -12.57 46.42 17.04
CA THR A 391 -13.12 45.13 16.58
C THR A 391 -12.88 44.90 15.08
N SER A 392 -12.88 45.96 14.27
CA SER A 392 -12.54 45.89 12.86
C SER A 392 -11.06 45.53 12.64
N GLU A 393 -10.14 46.13 13.39
CA GLU A 393 -8.71 45.79 13.35
C GLU A 393 -8.45 44.35 13.83
N GLU A 394 -9.16 43.88 14.85
CA GLU A 394 -9.09 42.50 15.33
C GLU A 394 -9.61 41.52 14.27
N LEU A 395 -10.70 41.85 13.60
CA LEU A 395 -11.27 41.06 12.50
C LEU A 395 -10.32 40.99 11.29
N GLU A 396 -9.64 42.09 10.97
CA GLU A 396 -8.62 42.11 9.92
C GLU A 396 -7.41 41.24 10.28
N LYS A 397 -6.93 41.29 11.53
CA LYS A 397 -5.87 40.40 12.03
C LYS A 397 -6.29 38.93 11.98
N ALA A 398 -7.52 38.62 12.39
CA ALA A 398 -8.07 37.26 12.34
C ALA A 398 -8.16 36.76 10.89
N ASN A 399 -8.66 37.57 9.96
CA ASN A 399 -8.67 37.24 8.52
C ASN A 399 -7.26 36.99 7.99
N GLY A 400 -6.27 37.79 8.38
CA GLY A 400 -4.87 37.56 8.03
C GLY A 400 -4.30 36.24 8.58
N THR A 401 -4.77 35.77 9.73
CA THR A 401 -4.41 34.43 10.24
C THR A 401 -5.10 33.30 9.47
N ILE A 402 -6.37 33.48 9.09
CA ILE A 402 -7.11 32.52 8.28
C ILE A 402 -6.41 32.31 6.93
N GLU A 403 -6.02 33.41 6.26
CA GLU A 403 -5.27 33.30 4.99
C GLU A 403 -3.93 32.58 5.13
N LYS A 404 -3.23 32.75 6.25
CA LYS A 404 -1.98 32.02 6.52
C LYS A 404 -2.25 30.52 6.69
N MET A 405 -3.28 30.17 7.47
CA MET A 405 -3.69 28.78 7.66
C MET A 405 -4.15 28.13 6.34
N ASP A 406 -4.87 28.85 5.48
CA ASP A 406 -5.26 28.34 4.16
C ASP A 406 -4.05 28.03 3.27
N ARG A 407 -3.01 28.89 3.29
CA ARG A 407 -1.75 28.62 2.56
C ARG A 407 -1.02 27.39 3.10
N GLU A 408 -1.00 27.20 4.43
CA GLU A 408 -0.43 26.02 5.07
C GLU A 408 -1.21 24.75 4.71
N VAL A 409 -2.55 24.81 4.69
CA VAL A 409 -3.41 23.71 4.26
C VAL A 409 -3.11 23.33 2.80
N ASP A 410 -2.94 24.30 1.91
CA ASP A 410 -2.61 24.03 0.50
C ASP A 410 -1.20 23.48 0.30
N MET A 411 -0.24 23.87 1.14
CA MET A 411 1.10 23.28 1.18
C MET A 411 1.04 21.82 1.63
N LEU A 412 0.32 21.53 2.71
CA LEU A 412 0.14 20.17 3.24
C LEU A 412 -0.60 19.27 2.25
N LYS A 413 -1.63 19.78 1.54
CA LYS A 413 -2.31 19.03 0.47
C LYS A 413 -1.34 18.65 -0.66
N ARG A 414 -0.47 19.57 -1.09
CA ARG A 414 0.57 19.30 -2.11
C ARG A 414 1.56 18.25 -1.64
N GLU A 415 1.96 18.29 -0.36
CA GLU A 415 2.83 17.29 0.24
C GLU A 415 2.17 15.90 0.33
N ILE A 416 0.90 15.85 0.72
CA ILE A 416 0.11 14.60 0.73
C ILE A 416 0.05 13.98 -0.66
N GLU A 417 -0.21 14.76 -1.72
CA GLU A 417 -0.27 14.22 -3.08
C GLU A 417 1.11 13.74 -3.57
N LYS A 418 2.20 14.44 -3.23
CA LYS A 418 3.58 14.00 -3.49
C LYS A 418 3.93 12.71 -2.74
N ASN A 419 3.48 12.56 -1.50
CA ASN A 419 3.69 11.33 -0.73
C ASN A 419 2.84 10.18 -1.28
N LYS A 420 1.63 10.47 -1.76
CA LYS A 420 0.76 9.48 -2.42
C LYS A 420 1.37 8.94 -3.72
N THR A 421 1.96 9.79 -4.56
CA THR A 421 2.68 9.32 -5.76
C THR A 421 3.91 8.49 -5.39
N ARG A 422 4.71 8.94 -4.41
CA ARG A 422 5.87 8.18 -3.89
C ARG A 422 5.48 6.81 -3.34
N THR A 423 4.41 6.72 -2.55
CA THR A 423 3.88 5.43 -2.06
C THR A 423 3.38 4.56 -3.21
N GLY A 424 2.77 5.16 -4.24
CA GLY A 424 2.40 4.45 -5.47
C GLY A 424 3.59 3.83 -6.20
N GLU A 425 4.70 4.56 -6.33
CA GLU A 425 5.94 4.05 -6.92
C GLU A 425 6.60 2.94 -6.09
N LEU A 426 6.64 3.10 -4.76
CA LEU A 426 7.15 2.07 -3.85
C LEU A 426 6.30 0.80 -3.92
N ASN A 427 4.98 0.93 -4.02
CA ASN A 427 4.09 -0.23 -4.15
C ASN A 427 4.32 -0.96 -5.49
N LYS A 428 4.54 -0.23 -6.59
CA LYS A 428 4.92 -0.85 -7.88
C LYS A 428 6.24 -1.62 -7.77
N LYS A 429 7.26 -1.06 -7.10
CA LYS A 429 8.54 -1.74 -6.84
C LYS A 429 8.37 -2.98 -5.95
N LEU A 430 7.50 -2.91 -4.95
CA LEU A 430 7.19 -4.05 -4.08
C LEU A 430 6.52 -5.18 -4.84
N VAL A 431 5.54 -4.87 -5.70
CA VAL A 431 4.89 -5.87 -6.57
C VAL A 431 5.91 -6.53 -7.49
N PHE A 432 6.76 -5.73 -8.15
CA PHE A 432 7.84 -6.25 -9.00
C PHE A 432 8.82 -7.16 -8.24
N ALA A 433 9.28 -6.76 -7.06
CA ALA A 433 10.16 -7.57 -6.22
C ALA A 433 9.48 -8.87 -5.75
N THR A 434 8.17 -8.83 -5.50
CA THR A 434 7.37 -10.02 -5.14
C THR A 434 7.25 -10.98 -6.32
N GLU A 435 7.00 -10.48 -7.54
CA GLU A 435 6.99 -11.29 -8.76
C GLU A 435 8.35 -11.93 -9.02
N GLN A 436 9.43 -11.17 -8.86
CA GLN A 436 10.80 -11.68 -8.99
C GLN A 436 11.12 -12.75 -7.94
N SER A 437 10.68 -12.56 -6.69
CA SER A 437 10.84 -13.54 -5.61
C SER A 437 10.06 -14.84 -5.89
N ASN A 438 8.86 -14.74 -6.46
CA ASN A 438 8.08 -15.90 -6.89
C ASN A 438 8.74 -16.65 -8.05
N GLU A 439 9.34 -15.93 -9.00
CA GLU A 439 10.10 -16.53 -10.11
C GLU A 439 11.35 -17.26 -9.61
N PHE A 440 12.12 -16.68 -8.70
CA PHE A 440 13.25 -17.38 -8.06
C PHE A 440 12.80 -18.60 -7.28
N SER A 441 11.67 -18.51 -6.57
CA SER A 441 11.11 -19.66 -5.85
C SER A 441 10.77 -20.81 -6.81
N ARG A 442 10.19 -20.49 -7.98
CA ARG A 442 9.92 -21.46 -9.04
C ARG A 442 11.19 -22.12 -9.56
N GLN A 443 12.23 -21.33 -9.85
CA GLN A 443 13.53 -21.86 -10.29
C GLN A 443 14.18 -22.78 -9.24
N VAL A 444 14.04 -22.44 -7.95
CA VAL A 444 14.51 -23.31 -6.85
C VAL A 444 13.74 -24.63 -6.82
N TYR A 445 12.43 -24.64 -7.08
CA TYR A 445 11.66 -25.88 -7.18
C TYR A 445 12.07 -26.73 -8.39
N GLU A 446 12.22 -26.12 -9.57
CA GLU A 446 12.63 -26.83 -10.80
C GLU A 446 14.03 -27.44 -10.65
N THR A 447 14.99 -26.70 -10.07
CA THR A 447 16.34 -27.21 -9.79
C THR A 447 16.34 -28.32 -8.73
N LYS A 448 15.50 -28.21 -7.69
CA LYS A 448 15.33 -29.27 -6.69
C LYS A 448 14.77 -30.56 -7.30
N GLU A 449 13.78 -30.46 -8.18
CA GLU A 449 13.21 -31.61 -8.89
C GLU A 449 14.24 -32.24 -9.85
N ALA A 450 15.04 -31.42 -10.54
CA ALA A 450 16.14 -31.90 -11.39
C ALA A 450 17.21 -32.65 -10.57
N ILE A 451 17.59 -32.12 -9.40
CA ILE A 451 18.54 -32.78 -8.49
C ILE A 451 17.96 -34.09 -7.97
N GLN A 452 16.68 -34.12 -7.60
CA GLN A 452 16.01 -35.35 -7.13
C GLN A 452 15.97 -36.41 -8.23
N THR A 453 15.67 -36.03 -9.46
CA THR A 453 15.69 -36.94 -10.62
C THR A 453 17.10 -37.49 -10.84
N LYS A 454 18.13 -36.65 -10.79
CA LYS A 454 19.53 -37.08 -10.89
C LYS A 454 19.93 -38.01 -9.74
N GLN A 455 19.45 -37.76 -8.53
CA GLN A 455 19.70 -38.63 -7.39
C GLN A 455 19.08 -40.03 -7.57
N GLN A 456 17.87 -40.11 -8.14
CA GLN A 456 17.24 -41.39 -8.50
C GLN A 456 18.05 -42.13 -9.58
N GLU A 457 18.50 -41.42 -10.64
CA GLU A 457 19.38 -42.01 -11.66
C GLU A 457 20.68 -42.56 -11.04
N PHE A 458 21.30 -41.84 -10.11
CA PHE A 458 22.50 -42.31 -9.40
C PHE A 458 22.22 -43.57 -8.56
N GLU A 459 21.07 -43.65 -7.89
CA GLU A 459 20.68 -44.81 -7.10
C GLU A 459 20.46 -46.05 -8.00
N GLU A 460 19.86 -45.88 -9.17
CA GLU A 460 19.72 -46.94 -10.18
C GLU A 460 21.07 -47.42 -10.72
N VAL A 461 21.99 -46.49 -11.05
CA VAL A 461 23.35 -46.81 -11.50
C VAL A 461 24.13 -47.55 -10.41
N TYR A 462 24.00 -47.12 -9.15
CA TYR A 462 24.63 -47.78 -8.02
C TYR A 462 24.11 -49.22 -7.84
N LYS A 463 22.79 -49.42 -7.95
CA LYS A 463 22.18 -50.75 -7.92
C LYS A 463 22.69 -51.64 -9.05
N LEU A 464 22.77 -51.11 -10.27
CA LEU A 464 23.30 -51.84 -11.43
C LEU A 464 24.77 -52.23 -11.23
N LEU A 465 25.59 -51.33 -10.69
CA LEU A 465 26.99 -51.61 -10.37
C LEU A 465 27.14 -52.69 -9.30
N MET A 466 26.27 -52.68 -8.28
CA MET A 466 26.26 -53.72 -7.25
C MET A 466 25.87 -55.09 -7.81
N ASP A 467 24.88 -55.13 -8.71
CA ASP A 467 24.48 -56.38 -9.36
C ASP A 467 25.56 -56.90 -10.32
N GLN A 468 26.22 -56.02 -11.09
CA GLN A 468 27.41 -56.38 -11.89
C GLN A 468 28.56 -56.91 -11.03
N THR A 469 28.77 -56.33 -9.84
CA THR A 469 29.80 -56.78 -8.90
C THR A 469 29.49 -58.19 -8.39
N LYS A 470 28.23 -58.47 -8.03
CA LYS A 470 27.79 -59.82 -7.65
C LYS A 470 27.96 -60.82 -8.78
N ASP A 471 27.61 -60.45 -10.01
CA ASP A 471 27.76 -61.34 -11.16
C ASP A 471 29.24 -61.62 -11.48
N CYS A 472 30.11 -60.61 -11.35
CA CYS A 472 31.57 -60.81 -11.41
C CYS A 472 32.06 -61.78 -10.32
N GLN A 473 31.54 -61.69 -9.10
CA GLN A 473 31.88 -62.62 -8.01
C GLN A 473 31.42 -64.05 -8.33
N LYS A 474 30.19 -64.24 -8.83
CA LYS A 474 29.70 -65.55 -9.28
C LYS A 474 30.56 -66.13 -10.40
N LEU A 475 30.95 -65.31 -11.38
CA LEU A 475 31.84 -65.74 -12.46
C LEU A 475 33.21 -66.15 -11.92
N ARG A 476 33.78 -65.43 -10.95
CA ARG A 476 35.02 -65.84 -10.28
C ARG A 476 34.86 -67.19 -9.59
N SER A 477 33.80 -67.39 -8.80
CA SER A 477 33.54 -68.68 -8.15
C SER A 477 33.35 -69.82 -9.15
N LEU A 478 32.71 -69.57 -10.30
CA LEU A 478 32.57 -70.57 -11.36
C LEU A 478 33.92 -70.88 -12.03
N VAL A 479 34.76 -69.88 -12.27
CA VAL A 479 36.12 -70.07 -12.79
C VAL A 479 36.97 -70.87 -11.81
N ASP A 480 36.92 -70.55 -10.51
CA ASP A 480 37.61 -71.30 -9.46
C ASP A 480 37.15 -72.76 -9.42
N GLN A 481 35.84 -73.01 -9.54
CA GLN A 481 35.29 -74.36 -9.61
C GLN A 481 35.76 -75.12 -10.84
N LEU A 482 35.75 -74.48 -12.02
CA LEU A 482 36.24 -75.11 -13.26
C LEU A 482 37.73 -75.42 -13.20
N GLU A 483 38.53 -74.59 -12.53
CA GLU A 483 39.96 -74.85 -12.33
C GLU A 483 40.18 -76.03 -11.37
N ILE A 484 39.36 -76.17 -10.32
CA ILE A 484 39.36 -77.37 -9.45
C ILE A 484 39.01 -78.62 -10.27
N ASP A 485 37.92 -78.60 -11.03
CA ASP A 485 37.48 -79.74 -11.85
C ASP A 485 38.54 -80.12 -12.89
N ARG A 486 39.23 -79.13 -13.48
CA ARG A 486 40.34 -79.34 -14.40
C ARG A 486 41.52 -80.02 -13.71
N ILE A 487 41.93 -79.57 -12.52
CA ILE A 487 43.01 -80.17 -11.74
C ILE A 487 42.65 -81.61 -11.37
N ASP A 488 41.41 -81.87 -10.94
CA ASP A 488 40.96 -83.21 -10.58
C ASP A 488 40.90 -84.13 -11.80
N SER A 489 40.44 -83.63 -12.95
CA SER A 489 40.49 -84.38 -14.21
C SER A 489 41.93 -84.66 -14.65
N GLN A 490 42.87 -83.73 -14.45
CA GLN A 490 44.28 -83.93 -14.76
C GLN A 490 44.88 -84.99 -13.84
N LYS A 491 44.65 -84.92 -12.53
CA LYS A 491 45.08 -85.94 -11.58
C LYS A 491 44.50 -87.32 -11.91
N ALA A 492 43.22 -87.40 -12.27
CA ALA A 492 42.59 -88.65 -12.70
C ALA A 492 43.24 -89.22 -13.97
N ALA A 493 43.60 -88.36 -14.93
CA ALA A 493 44.33 -88.77 -16.12
C ALA A 493 45.77 -89.23 -15.79
N GLU A 494 46.47 -88.53 -14.90
CA GLU A 494 47.81 -88.90 -14.41
C GLU A 494 47.79 -90.25 -13.68
N VAL A 495 46.80 -90.49 -12.80
CA VAL A 495 46.59 -91.78 -12.13
C VAL A 495 46.34 -92.88 -13.16
N ARG A 496 45.45 -92.66 -14.13
CA ARG A 496 45.17 -93.64 -15.19
C ARG A 496 46.40 -93.94 -16.06
N LEU A 497 47.22 -92.93 -16.38
CA LEU A 497 48.48 -93.12 -17.09
C LEU A 497 49.49 -93.90 -16.24
N HIS A 498 49.54 -93.63 -14.94
CA HIS A 498 50.38 -94.37 -14.01
C HIS A 498 49.96 -95.83 -13.90
N GLU A 499 48.66 -96.11 -13.73
CA GLU A 499 48.10 -97.48 -13.74
C GLU A 499 48.40 -98.20 -15.06
N LEU A 500 48.24 -97.53 -16.20
CA LEU A 500 48.56 -98.10 -17.52
C LEU A 500 50.06 -98.38 -17.66
N HIS A 501 50.91 -97.50 -17.12
CA HIS A 501 52.36 -97.66 -17.12
C HIS A 501 52.80 -98.82 -16.22
N GLU A 502 52.24 -98.95 -15.01
CA GLU A 502 52.48 -100.09 -14.13
C GLU A 502 52.00 -101.40 -14.76
N HIS A 503 50.81 -101.41 -15.36
CA HIS A 503 50.30 -102.57 -16.10
C HIS A 503 51.22 -102.94 -17.27
N TYR A 504 51.66 -101.96 -18.07
CA TYR A 504 52.60 -102.18 -19.17
C TYR A 504 53.94 -102.75 -18.68
N ASN A 505 54.51 -102.20 -17.60
CA ASN A 505 55.75 -102.70 -17.02
C ASN A 505 55.59 -104.12 -16.44
N THR A 506 54.44 -104.42 -15.85
CA THR A 506 54.12 -105.77 -15.35
C THR A 506 54.09 -106.76 -16.51
N VAL A 507 53.37 -106.43 -17.59
CA VAL A 507 53.34 -107.25 -18.82
C VAL A 507 54.72 -107.38 -19.44
N LEU A 508 55.51 -106.31 -19.50
CA LEU A 508 56.87 -106.34 -20.00
C LEU A 508 57.73 -107.30 -19.17
N HIS A 509 57.64 -107.23 -17.85
CA HIS A 509 58.39 -108.10 -16.94
C HIS A 509 57.96 -109.56 -17.03
N GLU A 510 56.66 -109.83 -17.20
CA GLU A 510 56.15 -111.17 -17.50
C GLU A 510 56.69 -111.69 -18.84
N LYS A 511 56.76 -110.85 -19.87
CA LYS A 511 57.35 -111.21 -21.17
C LYS A 511 58.85 -111.45 -21.07
N ASP A 512 59.59 -110.63 -20.33
CA ASP A 512 61.02 -110.83 -20.08
C ASP A 512 61.29 -112.11 -19.27
N SER A 513 60.43 -112.41 -18.28
CA SER A 513 60.49 -113.65 -17.51
C SER A 513 60.22 -114.86 -18.42
N ALA A 514 59.19 -114.79 -19.27
CA ALA A 514 58.88 -115.81 -20.26
C ALA A 514 60.01 -115.97 -21.30
N LEU A 515 60.64 -114.88 -21.75
CA LEU A 515 61.80 -114.92 -22.63
C LEU A 515 63.01 -115.56 -21.95
N SER A 516 63.25 -115.27 -20.66
CA SER A 516 64.31 -115.91 -19.88
C SER A 516 64.06 -117.40 -19.68
N GLU A 517 62.81 -117.80 -19.42
CA GLU A 517 62.41 -119.21 -19.38
C GLU A 517 62.62 -119.88 -20.74
N LEU A 518 62.19 -119.25 -21.83
CA LEU A 518 62.37 -119.76 -23.19
C LEU A 518 63.84 -119.83 -23.60
N GLU A 519 64.68 -118.92 -23.10
CA GLU A 519 66.13 -118.95 -23.32
C GLU A 519 66.80 -120.06 -22.51
N LYS A 520 66.35 -120.33 -21.28
CA LYS A 520 66.76 -121.51 -20.51
C LYS A 520 66.33 -122.80 -21.20
N GLU A 521 65.09 -122.88 -21.69
CA GLU A 521 64.60 -124.02 -22.47
C GLU A 521 65.41 -124.21 -23.75
N LYS A 522 65.69 -123.13 -24.48
CA LYS A 522 66.59 -123.15 -25.63
C LYS A 522 67.97 -123.67 -25.24
N GLN A 523 68.53 -123.26 -24.11
CA GLN A 523 69.84 -123.71 -23.66
C GLN A 523 69.84 -125.19 -23.22
N ILE A 524 68.78 -125.65 -22.57
CA ILE A 524 68.54 -127.06 -22.28
C ILE A 524 68.45 -127.84 -23.59
N ALA A 525 67.62 -127.40 -24.53
CA ALA A 525 67.50 -128.02 -25.85
C ALA A 525 68.84 -128.00 -26.63
N PHE A 526 69.65 -126.96 -26.49
CA PHE A 526 71.00 -126.91 -27.05
C PHE A 526 71.93 -127.93 -26.41
N SER A 527 71.91 -128.06 -25.08
CA SER A 527 72.71 -129.06 -24.37
C SER A 527 72.25 -130.49 -24.69
N GLU A 528 70.95 -130.70 -24.88
CA GLU A 528 70.37 -131.96 -25.32
C GLU A 528 70.73 -132.26 -26.77
N LEU A 529 70.72 -131.26 -27.64
CA LEU A 529 71.17 -131.36 -29.03
C LEU A 529 72.67 -131.63 -29.11
N GLU A 530 73.48 -131.02 -28.24
CA GLU A 530 74.91 -131.28 -28.15
C GLU A 530 75.19 -132.69 -27.62
N HIS A 531 74.44 -133.16 -26.63
CA HIS A 531 74.48 -134.56 -26.17
C HIS A 531 74.04 -135.53 -27.27
N LEU A 532 72.97 -135.23 -28.01
CA LEU A 532 72.52 -136.00 -29.17
C LEU A 532 73.56 -135.98 -30.29
N LYS A 533 74.23 -134.85 -30.50
CA LYS A 533 75.30 -134.71 -31.49
C LYS A 533 76.53 -135.51 -31.09
N SER A 534 76.94 -135.49 -29.82
CA SER A 534 78.00 -136.38 -29.33
C SER A 534 77.61 -137.85 -29.45
N LYS A 535 76.34 -138.18 -29.23
CA LYS A 535 75.80 -139.54 -29.43
C LYS A 535 75.77 -139.92 -30.92
N ASP A 536 75.47 -138.98 -31.81
CA ASP A 536 75.54 -139.16 -33.26
C ASP A 536 76.99 -139.26 -33.75
N GLU A 537 77.93 -138.52 -33.15
CA GLU A 537 79.38 -138.65 -33.36
C GLU A 537 79.90 -140.03 -32.90
N GLU A 538 79.36 -140.58 -31.81
CA GLU A 538 79.66 -141.93 -31.34
C GLU A 538 79.04 -143.02 -32.23
N LEU A 539 77.81 -142.80 -32.70
CA LEU A 539 77.16 -143.67 -33.70
C LEU A 539 77.87 -143.57 -35.06
N THR A 540 78.37 -142.41 -35.46
CA THR A 540 79.16 -142.25 -36.69
C THR A 540 80.55 -142.83 -36.55
N ARG A 541 81.13 -142.89 -35.35
CA ARG A 541 82.36 -143.66 -35.05
C ARG A 541 82.12 -145.17 -35.14
N GLN A 542 81.00 -145.67 -34.62
CA GLN A 542 80.58 -147.08 -34.81
C GLN A 542 80.24 -147.40 -36.26
N ASN A 543 79.59 -146.47 -36.96
CA ASN A 543 79.29 -146.63 -38.37
C ASN A 543 80.56 -146.52 -39.24
N GLN A 544 81.57 -145.72 -38.87
CA GLN A 544 82.86 -145.67 -39.57
C GLN A 544 83.65 -147.00 -39.47
N GLU A 545 83.47 -147.78 -38.40
CA GLU A 545 83.98 -149.16 -38.33
C GLU A 545 83.20 -150.12 -39.24
N LEU A 546 81.89 -149.92 -39.39
CA LEU A 546 81.03 -150.70 -40.29
C LEU A 546 81.13 -150.28 -41.78
N LEU A 547 81.60 -149.05 -42.06
CA LEU A 547 81.68 -148.45 -43.40
C LEU A 547 82.98 -148.75 -44.17
N ASN A 548 83.96 -149.46 -43.56
CA ASN A 548 85.03 -150.15 -44.30
C ASN A 548 84.54 -151.42 -45.02
N GLY A 549 83.28 -151.82 -44.81
CA GLY A 549 82.69 -153.04 -45.37
C GLY A 549 81.70 -152.85 -46.53
N VAL A 550 81.28 -151.63 -46.89
CA VAL A 550 80.23 -151.45 -47.90
C VAL A 550 80.54 -150.26 -48.83
N GLN A 551 81.35 -150.57 -49.86
CA GLN A 551 81.45 -149.80 -51.10
C GLN A 551 80.16 -149.93 -51.93
N SER A 552 79.78 -148.81 -52.53
CA SER A 552 79.01 -148.64 -53.78
C SER A 552 77.51 -148.27 -53.69
N VAL A 553 77.21 -147.15 -54.38
CA VAL A 553 75.92 -146.66 -54.93
C VAL A 553 75.11 -145.60 -54.12
N GLN A 554 75.54 -144.34 -54.27
CA GLN A 554 74.82 -143.19 -54.87
C GLN A 554 73.27 -143.06 -54.77
N THR A 555 72.74 -142.01 -54.11
CA THR A 555 72.08 -140.80 -54.70
C THR A 555 71.23 -140.00 -53.67
N ASP A 556 71.44 -138.68 -53.58
CA ASP A 556 70.69 -137.69 -52.79
C ASP A 556 69.84 -136.74 -53.70
N LYS A 557 68.63 -136.35 -53.24
CA LYS A 557 68.19 -134.95 -52.91
C LYS A 557 66.67 -134.65 -53.13
N VAL A 558 65.99 -134.44 -51.99
CA VAL A 558 65.18 -133.27 -51.53
C VAL A 558 63.89 -132.82 -52.27
N ASP A 559 62.77 -133.18 -51.61
CA ASP A 559 61.46 -132.52 -51.33
C ASP A 559 61.34 -130.98 -51.38
N SER A 560 60.20 -130.29 -51.34
CA SER A 560 58.75 -130.51 -51.54
C SER A 560 58.13 -129.10 -51.39
N ASN A 561 57.38 -128.58 -52.37
CA ASN A 561 56.74 -127.25 -52.32
C ASN A 561 55.21 -127.43 -52.31
N ASN A 562 54.55 -127.04 -51.22
CA ASN A 562 53.14 -127.28 -50.97
C ASN A 562 52.31 -125.98 -50.94
N HIS A 563 51.14 -126.08 -51.57
CA HIS A 563 50.09 -125.09 -51.80
C HIS A 563 49.19 -124.88 -50.56
N GLU A 564 49.21 -123.70 -49.93
CA GLU A 564 48.14 -123.23 -49.01
C GLU A 564 48.06 -121.68 -48.97
N ASN A 565 47.68 -121.01 -50.08
CA ASN A 565 47.57 -119.53 -50.09
C ASN A 565 46.33 -118.98 -50.82
N GLU A 566 45.32 -119.80 -51.10
CA GLU A 566 44.11 -119.35 -51.83
C GLU A 566 42.84 -119.27 -50.95
N GLU A 567 42.87 -119.87 -49.75
CA GLU A 567 41.74 -119.87 -48.81
C GLU A 567 41.79 -118.69 -47.81
N THR A 568 42.99 -118.18 -47.51
CA THR A 568 43.23 -117.01 -46.64
C THR A 568 42.86 -115.68 -47.31
N LEU A 569 42.80 -115.64 -48.64
CA LEU A 569 42.48 -114.43 -49.40
C LEU A 569 40.96 -114.17 -49.47
N LYS A 570 40.14 -115.23 -49.40
CA LYS A 570 38.67 -115.12 -49.36
C LYS A 570 38.13 -114.74 -47.98
N THR A 571 38.79 -115.17 -46.90
CA THR A 571 38.42 -114.76 -45.53
C THR A 571 38.75 -113.30 -45.27
N LEU A 572 39.89 -112.81 -45.77
CA LEU A 572 40.27 -111.39 -45.69
C LEU A 572 39.35 -110.48 -46.53
N GLU A 573 38.84 -110.94 -47.67
CA GLU A 573 37.86 -110.18 -48.46
C GLU A 573 36.48 -110.07 -47.77
N ALA A 574 36.07 -111.11 -47.03
CA ALA A 574 34.84 -111.09 -46.25
C ALA A 574 34.94 -110.14 -45.04
N GLU A 575 36.07 -110.13 -44.33
CA GLU A 575 36.31 -109.18 -43.24
C GLU A 575 36.35 -107.73 -43.72
N LYS A 576 36.96 -107.46 -44.89
CA LYS A 576 36.98 -106.11 -45.47
C LYS A 576 35.58 -105.58 -45.77
N LYS A 577 34.66 -106.43 -46.25
CA LYS A 577 33.24 -106.05 -46.45
C LYS A 577 32.50 -105.82 -45.14
N SER A 578 32.76 -106.62 -44.11
CA SER A 578 32.18 -106.41 -42.77
C SER A 578 32.65 -105.11 -42.13
N LEU A 579 33.94 -104.77 -42.26
CA LEU A 579 34.51 -103.51 -41.77
C LEU A 579 33.95 -102.29 -42.49
N ALA A 580 33.69 -102.37 -43.80
CA ALA A 580 33.04 -101.29 -44.54
C ALA A 580 31.61 -101.03 -44.05
N ILE A 581 30.82 -102.08 -43.79
CA ILE A 581 29.46 -101.95 -43.26
C ILE A 581 29.47 -101.36 -41.84
N ALA A 582 30.39 -101.78 -40.98
CA ALA A 582 30.54 -101.22 -39.64
C ALA A 582 30.95 -99.74 -39.64
N LEU A 583 31.77 -99.32 -40.62
CA LEU A 583 32.14 -97.92 -40.80
C LEU A 583 30.95 -97.06 -41.26
N ASP A 584 30.14 -97.56 -42.19
CA ASP A 584 28.91 -96.87 -42.63
C ASP A 584 27.89 -96.74 -41.47
N GLU A 585 27.72 -97.78 -40.65
CA GLU A 585 26.83 -97.73 -39.48
C GLU A 585 27.34 -96.76 -38.41
N SER A 586 28.66 -96.71 -38.17
CA SER A 586 29.31 -95.72 -37.30
C SER A 586 29.06 -94.30 -37.78
N THR A 587 29.20 -94.07 -39.09
CA THR A 587 28.98 -92.75 -39.71
C THR A 587 27.53 -92.31 -39.61
N ALA A 588 26.57 -93.24 -39.81
CA ALA A 588 25.14 -92.97 -39.64
C ALA A 588 24.77 -92.60 -38.19
N ARG A 589 25.38 -93.28 -37.19
CA ARG A 589 25.18 -92.94 -35.77
C ARG A 589 25.74 -91.56 -35.43
N TYR A 590 26.87 -91.18 -36.00
CA TYR A 590 27.45 -89.86 -35.81
C TYR A 590 26.57 -88.75 -36.39
N GLU A 591 26.02 -88.93 -37.60
CA GLU A 591 25.06 -87.98 -38.17
C GLU A 591 23.78 -87.83 -37.32
N HIS A 592 23.26 -88.94 -36.80
CA HIS A 592 22.09 -88.92 -35.93
C HIS A 592 22.39 -88.16 -34.62
N LEU A 593 23.57 -88.38 -34.03
CA LEU A 593 24.02 -87.67 -32.83
C LEU A 593 24.15 -86.16 -33.12
N GLN A 594 24.75 -85.77 -34.24
CA GLN A 594 24.91 -84.37 -34.62
C GLN A 594 23.55 -83.67 -34.84
N LYS A 595 22.58 -84.34 -35.48
CA LYS A 595 21.21 -83.83 -35.64
C LYS A 595 20.51 -83.67 -34.30
N SER A 596 20.62 -84.66 -33.40
CA SER A 596 20.02 -84.61 -32.06
C SER A 596 20.61 -83.49 -31.20
N PHE A 597 21.93 -83.27 -31.26
CA PHE A 597 22.61 -82.18 -30.57
C PHE A 597 22.11 -80.81 -31.04
N LYS A 598 21.92 -80.63 -32.36
CA LYS A 598 21.40 -79.38 -32.93
C LYS A 598 19.96 -79.09 -32.48
N VAL A 599 19.12 -80.11 -32.33
CA VAL A 599 17.75 -79.98 -31.80
C VAL A 599 17.75 -79.57 -30.33
N VAL A 600 18.55 -80.25 -29.49
CA VAL A 600 18.67 -79.94 -28.06
C VAL A 600 19.23 -78.53 -27.84
N PHE A 601 20.27 -78.16 -28.59
CA PHE A 601 20.85 -76.82 -28.53
C PHE A 601 19.86 -75.74 -28.99
N GLY A 602 19.08 -76.01 -30.04
CA GLY A 602 17.99 -75.14 -30.49
C GLY A 602 16.90 -74.94 -29.44
N GLN A 603 16.52 -76.00 -28.72
CA GLN A 603 15.57 -75.91 -27.61
C GLN A 603 16.13 -75.10 -26.43
N HIS A 604 17.41 -75.28 -26.09
CA HIS A 604 18.06 -74.53 -25.02
C HIS A 604 18.12 -73.03 -25.33
N ARG A 605 18.41 -72.66 -26.59
CA ARG A 605 18.42 -71.25 -27.03
C ARG A 605 17.02 -70.63 -27.01
N ARG A 606 15.98 -71.38 -27.38
CA ARG A 606 14.58 -70.91 -27.28
C ARG A 606 14.15 -70.70 -25.83
N LYS A 607 14.57 -71.59 -24.91
CA LYS A 607 14.34 -71.44 -23.46
C LYS A 607 15.10 -70.21 -22.89
N GLN A 608 16.28 -69.88 -23.40
CA GLN A 608 17.00 -68.66 -23.02
C GLN A 608 16.35 -67.37 -23.56
N SER A 609 15.70 -67.41 -24.73
CA SER A 609 15.02 -66.24 -25.30
C SER A 609 13.61 -65.98 -24.77
N GLN A 610 13.05 -66.86 -23.92
CA GLN A 610 11.67 -66.75 -23.41
C GLN A 610 11.51 -66.81 -21.89
N GLY A 611 12.54 -66.51 -21.08
CA GLY A 611 12.34 -66.51 -19.62
C GLY A 611 13.37 -65.74 -18.81
N SER A 612 13.04 -64.51 -18.44
CA SER A 612 13.44 -63.91 -17.15
C SER A 612 12.58 -62.68 -16.83
N LEU A 613 11.30 -62.90 -16.52
CA LEU A 613 10.45 -61.96 -15.78
C LEU A 613 9.40 -62.73 -14.97
N SER A 614 9.82 -63.27 -13.83
CA SER A 614 8.94 -63.44 -12.65
C SER A 614 9.77 -63.94 -11.47
N ASP A 615 9.97 -63.08 -10.46
CA ASP A 615 9.98 -63.47 -9.05
C ASP A 615 9.99 -62.21 -8.16
N ARG A 616 8.80 -61.77 -7.75
CA ARG A 616 8.51 -61.16 -6.44
C ARG A 616 7.04 -60.75 -6.36
N ASN A 617 6.21 -61.60 -5.76
CA ASN A 617 5.41 -61.17 -4.61
C ASN A 617 4.64 -62.34 -4.00
N SER A 618 5.00 -62.66 -2.76
CA SER A 618 4.17 -63.36 -1.80
C SER A 618 3.16 -62.37 -1.20
N GLY A 619 1.88 -62.57 -1.50
CA GLY A 619 0.76 -61.87 -0.88
C GLY A 619 -0.40 -62.84 -0.72
N ALA A 620 -0.73 -63.13 0.53
CA ALA A 620 -1.61 -64.20 0.97
C ALA A 620 -3.05 -64.11 0.41
N SER A 621 -3.58 -65.31 0.15
CA SER A 621 -4.94 -65.76 0.42
C SER A 621 -6.10 -64.80 0.13
N PHE A 622 -6.86 -65.08 -0.92
CA PHE A 622 -8.28 -65.42 -0.77
C PHE A 622 -8.78 -66.21 -2.00
N SER A 623 -9.37 -67.36 -1.70
CA SER A 623 -10.08 -68.22 -2.64
C SER A 623 -11.38 -67.58 -3.09
N ARG A 624 -11.73 -67.69 -4.38
CA ARG A 624 -12.87 -68.48 -4.87
C ARG A 624 -13.25 -68.13 -6.32
N THR A 625 -13.44 -69.22 -7.09
CA THR A 625 -14.42 -69.43 -8.17
C THR A 625 -14.38 -68.46 -9.35
N SER A 626 -13.96 -68.91 -10.53
CA SER A 626 -14.81 -69.68 -11.47
C SER A 626 -15.15 -68.78 -12.66
N VAL A 627 -15.36 -69.43 -13.81
CA VAL A 627 -15.95 -68.90 -15.05
C VAL A 627 -14.96 -68.35 -16.07
N ASP A 628 -14.73 -69.23 -17.03
CA ASP A 628 -14.74 -69.05 -18.48
C ASP A 628 -14.22 -67.76 -19.13
N GLN A 629 -13.27 -68.04 -20.02
CA GLN A 629 -13.04 -67.42 -21.31
C GLN A 629 -14.27 -66.70 -21.89
N GLN A 630 -14.11 -65.41 -22.21
CA GLN A 630 -14.33 -64.90 -23.56
C GLN A 630 -13.86 -63.43 -23.71
N ASN A 631 -12.97 -63.23 -24.68
CA ASN A 631 -12.92 -62.08 -25.59
C ASN A 631 -13.51 -60.74 -25.10
N HIS A 632 -12.68 -59.90 -24.48
CA HIS A 632 -12.93 -58.46 -24.46
C HIS A 632 -11.78 -57.69 -25.10
N ASN A 633 -12.05 -57.37 -26.36
CA ASN A 633 -11.67 -56.16 -27.06
C ASN A 633 -11.42 -55.00 -26.09
N SER A 634 -10.29 -54.31 -26.24
CA SER A 634 -9.82 -53.18 -25.42
C SER A 634 -10.72 -51.95 -25.54
N MET A 635 -11.97 -52.05 -25.08
CA MET A 635 -12.76 -50.87 -24.75
C MET A 635 -12.17 -50.30 -23.47
N ILE A 636 -11.35 -49.27 -23.64
CA ILE A 636 -11.14 -48.23 -22.64
C ILE A 636 -12.49 -47.99 -21.96
N ASP A 637 -12.52 -48.18 -20.64
CA ASP A 637 -13.71 -48.11 -19.83
C ASP A 637 -14.39 -46.75 -20.06
N LYS A 638 -15.47 -46.78 -20.86
CA LYS A 638 -16.14 -45.56 -21.36
C LYS A 638 -16.67 -44.73 -20.20
N GLU A 639 -16.97 -45.36 -19.08
CA GLU A 639 -17.44 -44.73 -17.86
C GLU A 639 -16.30 -43.99 -17.15
N TYR A 640 -15.11 -44.58 -17.11
CA TYR A 640 -13.89 -43.95 -16.58
C TYR A 640 -13.46 -42.75 -17.43
N THR A 641 -13.44 -42.88 -18.76
CA THR A 641 -13.13 -41.75 -19.65
C THR A 641 -14.18 -40.65 -19.58
N ARG A 642 -15.47 -41.00 -19.51
CA ARG A 642 -16.57 -40.04 -19.32
C ARG A 642 -16.41 -39.26 -18.00
N ASN A 643 -16.06 -39.91 -16.90
CA ASN A 643 -15.89 -39.25 -15.59
C ASN A 643 -14.67 -38.31 -15.54
N ILE A 644 -13.55 -38.69 -16.15
CA ILE A 644 -12.38 -37.80 -16.26
C ILE A 644 -12.73 -36.56 -17.09
N LEU A 645 -13.45 -36.74 -18.20
CA LEU A 645 -13.84 -35.63 -19.07
C LEU A 645 -14.83 -34.68 -18.38
N PHE A 646 -15.75 -35.18 -17.55
CA PHE A 646 -16.63 -34.32 -16.75
C PHE A 646 -15.88 -33.51 -15.68
N GLN A 647 -14.86 -34.09 -15.02
CA GLN A 647 -13.99 -33.35 -14.09
C GLN A 647 -13.23 -32.21 -14.76
N PHE A 648 -12.80 -32.40 -16.01
CA PHE A 648 -12.10 -31.35 -16.77
C PHE A 648 -13.07 -30.27 -17.29
N LEU A 649 -14.30 -30.63 -17.70
CA LEU A 649 -15.32 -29.68 -18.13
C LEU A 649 -15.87 -28.80 -17.00
N GLU A 650 -15.67 -29.17 -15.74
CA GLU A 650 -16.01 -28.36 -14.56
C GLU A 650 -15.11 -27.11 -14.42
N GLN A 651 -13.92 -27.12 -15.05
CA GLN A 651 -13.02 -25.96 -15.11
C GLN A 651 -13.50 -24.93 -16.15
N ARG A 652 -14.42 -24.06 -15.73
CA ARG A 652 -15.13 -23.09 -16.59
C ARG A 652 -14.23 -22.26 -17.51
N GLU A 653 -13.02 -21.91 -17.07
CA GLU A 653 -12.09 -21.05 -17.82
C GLU A 653 -11.39 -21.78 -18.98
N ARG A 654 -11.22 -23.11 -18.91
CA ARG A 654 -10.54 -23.90 -19.95
C ARG A 654 -11.49 -24.74 -20.81
N ARG A 655 -12.79 -24.54 -20.62
CA ARG A 655 -13.82 -25.35 -21.28
C ARG A 655 -13.74 -25.31 -22.80
N ALA A 656 -13.45 -24.15 -23.39
CA ALA A 656 -13.31 -24.02 -24.84
C ALA A 656 -12.14 -24.86 -25.39
N ASP A 657 -10.99 -24.82 -24.70
CA ASP A 657 -9.79 -25.56 -25.08
C ASP A 657 -9.97 -27.07 -24.90
N ILE A 658 -10.64 -27.48 -23.83
CA ILE A 658 -10.93 -28.89 -23.54
C ILE A 658 -11.95 -29.44 -24.55
N VAL A 659 -13.00 -28.69 -24.89
CA VAL A 659 -13.98 -29.10 -25.91
C VAL A 659 -13.34 -29.14 -27.30
N ASN A 660 -12.39 -28.25 -27.60
CA ASN A 660 -11.59 -28.31 -28.83
C ASN A 660 -10.71 -29.58 -28.87
N LEU A 661 -10.00 -29.90 -27.79
CA LEU A 661 -9.17 -31.10 -27.70
C LEU A 661 -10.01 -32.38 -27.81
N LEU A 662 -11.17 -32.41 -27.17
CA LEU A 662 -12.13 -33.51 -27.24
C LEU A 662 -12.70 -33.71 -28.65
N SER A 663 -12.99 -32.61 -29.35
CA SER A 663 -13.46 -32.67 -30.73
C SER A 663 -12.42 -33.30 -31.66
N ILE A 664 -11.12 -33.08 -31.40
CA ILE A 664 -10.02 -33.70 -32.14
C ILE A 664 -9.85 -35.18 -31.74
N LEU A 665 -9.81 -35.49 -30.44
CA LEU A 665 -9.52 -36.84 -29.94
C LEU A 665 -10.65 -37.85 -30.19
N LEU A 666 -11.91 -37.40 -30.21
CA LEU A 666 -13.09 -38.24 -30.38
C LEU A 666 -13.81 -38.01 -31.70
N GLU A 667 -13.21 -37.23 -32.62
CA GLU A 667 -13.79 -36.86 -33.92
C GLU A 667 -15.25 -36.35 -33.81
N LEU A 668 -15.52 -35.50 -32.82
CA LEU A 668 -16.87 -34.97 -32.59
C LEU A 668 -17.27 -34.04 -33.73
N SER A 669 -18.51 -34.22 -34.23
CA SER A 669 -19.10 -33.32 -35.22
C SER A 669 -19.20 -31.88 -34.68
N THR A 670 -19.20 -30.90 -35.59
CA THR A 670 -19.33 -29.46 -35.24
C THR A 670 -20.58 -29.18 -34.41
N GLU A 671 -21.66 -29.89 -34.68
CA GLU A 671 -22.94 -29.76 -33.94
C GLU A 671 -22.83 -30.32 -32.50
N GLN A 672 -22.14 -31.44 -32.30
CA GLN A 672 -21.86 -31.99 -30.96
C GLN A 672 -20.91 -31.10 -30.16
N LYS A 673 -19.92 -30.51 -30.84
CA LYS A 673 -18.99 -29.54 -30.26
C LYS A 673 -19.72 -28.28 -29.78
N GLU A 674 -20.63 -27.72 -30.60
CA GLU A 674 -21.46 -26.58 -30.21
C GLU A 674 -22.43 -26.94 -29.07
N GLN A 675 -23.04 -28.13 -29.10
CA GLN A 675 -23.86 -28.62 -27.98
C GLN A 675 -23.06 -28.65 -26.67
N LEU A 676 -21.83 -29.17 -26.69
CA LEU A 676 -20.95 -29.21 -25.51
C LEU A 676 -20.50 -27.82 -25.02
N LEU A 677 -20.40 -26.82 -25.90
CA LEU A 677 -20.15 -25.43 -25.51
C LEU A 677 -21.42 -24.72 -25.00
N SER A 678 -22.59 -25.11 -25.49
CA SER A 678 -23.87 -24.46 -25.20
C SER A 678 -24.50 -24.82 -23.85
N ILE A 679 -24.09 -25.94 -23.22
CA ILE A 679 -24.62 -26.35 -21.90
C ILE A 679 -24.29 -25.27 -20.87
N LYS A 680 -25.27 -24.45 -20.51
CA LYS A 680 -25.17 -23.44 -19.45
C LYS A 680 -25.36 -24.12 -18.10
N TYR A 681 -24.30 -24.10 -17.28
CA TYR A 681 -24.37 -24.43 -15.85
C TYR A 681 -24.80 -23.23 -15.03
#